data_AF-A0A4R0GSD8-F1
#
_entry.id   AF-A0A4R0GSD8-F1
#
_cell.length_a   1.000
_cell.length_b   1.000
_cell.length_c   1.000
_cell.angle_alpha   90.00
_cell.angle_beta   90.00
_cell.angle_gamma   90.00
#
_symmetry.space_group_name_H-M   'P 1'
#
loop_
_entity.id
_entity.type
_entity.pdbx_description
1 polymer ?
#
loop_
_entity_poly.entity_id
_entity_poly.type
_entity_poly.pdbx_seq_one_letter_code
_entity_poly.pdbx_strand_id
1 'polypeptide(L)'
;MSVHGLRRWGAGLLGAVLAAGLLGGGEARAVAGAEPVPDGTHAFTAKVEFGDLRACTGALIAPDWVVTAKNCLSDGTTPSAAGAPGQPTRVLVGRTELTGTTGQERAGVSVVPHPDRNLALLRLATPVTTITPIALASAPPAANETLRVAGYGRTATEWVPNRLHAASLTIQGVDPATVDLAGVSAGATICKGDAGGPAFRDVAGTPSLVAINNTSWQKGCLGETETRDGATATRVDDLGSWIREQTADVQIFGILADGRLTYSAIDSATGDLQANRQSATSLGFAPKAMATLNEDTILVTATDGTMHRVDVTGFDPLTFTTTVVMTGWSPYDRLTYDGYGSLYGIVSTNNQLYRRTLTTEKPSSSAHLSRATTIATGFGLKSITSPGAGRILGNVTDGRLLSYKINGSGPEGWSVGVLATTGWSGPTHLLSPGGGHYYARSSTGRLDRYRDVNPFDGSGTDIQSFPNDPVSTSGWNQVLLSARPWTGLVSVYGAKPDGRISYTALDPVSGEKVVSTVSTQTLGFTPRALATLNSDTLLVTNTDGSLYRVDITGTQPLTFTRTDQRLGGGWTHDLLVYDGFGSLFGRAGARLLRYTVTKAKPVDPATDLINRTEIVSSGFSLPTLAATGKGHLLAAHTDGKLIAYTAVGAGDWSRTDLASTGWAGSTSLFSPGGGLYYRRNSNGEVTGFLDASPFDGSGADLTAYTPTGTASSGWDPLLSAQPYDSWPDSSRRR
;
A
#
# COMPACT_ATOMS: atom_id res chain seq x y z
N MET A 1 -23.64 -41.17 -86.97
CA MET A 1 -23.98 -40.04 -87.87
C MET A 1 -23.24 -38.81 -87.35
N SER A 2 -22.44 -38.18 -88.23
CA SER A 2 -21.78 -36.86 -88.18
C SER A 2 -21.02 -36.47 -86.90
N VAL A 3 -19.68 -36.42 -86.85
CA VAL A 3 -18.71 -35.52 -87.53
C VAL A 3 -19.00 -34.02 -87.38
N HIS A 4 -18.15 -33.33 -86.60
CA HIS A 4 -17.49 -32.02 -86.81
C HIS A 4 -16.79 -31.65 -85.48
N GLY A 5 -15.57 -31.12 -85.36
CA GLY A 5 -14.53 -30.71 -86.29
C GLY A 5 -13.36 -30.06 -85.49
N LEU A 6 -12.13 -30.46 -85.83
CA LEU A 6 -10.84 -29.73 -85.84
C LEU A 6 -10.36 -28.79 -84.69
N ARG A 7 -9.14 -29.15 -84.20
CA ARG A 7 -7.90 -28.35 -83.96
C ARG A 7 -7.96 -27.21 -82.91
N ARG A 8 -6.93 -26.93 -82.08
CA ARG A 8 -5.46 -27.07 -82.23
C ARG A 8 -4.77 -26.85 -80.85
N TRP A 9 -3.81 -27.72 -80.51
CA TRP A 9 -2.46 -27.46 -79.95
C TRP A 9 -2.26 -26.55 -78.72
N GLY A 10 -1.59 -27.11 -77.69
CA GLY A 10 -0.87 -26.33 -76.69
C GLY A 10 -0.52 -27.14 -75.43
N ALA A 11 0.72 -27.62 -75.37
CA ALA A 11 1.29 -28.47 -74.33
C ALA A 11 1.31 -27.85 -72.91
N GLY A 12 1.32 -28.69 -71.87
CA GLY A 12 1.64 -28.23 -70.51
C GLY A 12 1.38 -29.23 -69.38
N LEU A 13 2.24 -30.27 -69.32
CA LEU A 13 2.75 -30.94 -68.11
C LEU A 13 1.79 -31.47 -67.01
N LEU A 14 1.72 -32.81 -67.00
CA LEU A 14 1.53 -33.78 -65.92
C LEU A 14 1.61 -33.29 -64.46
N GLY A 15 0.53 -33.53 -63.71
CA GLY A 15 0.55 -33.79 -62.26
C GLY A 15 -0.21 -35.09 -61.98
N ALA A 16 0.53 -36.18 -61.71
CA ALA A 16 -0.05 -37.49 -61.37
C ALA A 16 -0.45 -37.51 -59.89
N VAL A 17 -1.73 -37.73 -59.62
CA VAL A 17 -2.28 -38.05 -58.30
C VAL A 17 -2.09 -39.54 -58.06
N LEU A 18 -1.27 -39.91 -57.07
CA LEU A 18 -1.22 -41.25 -56.49
C LEU A 18 -2.00 -41.25 -55.19
N ALA A 19 -3.13 -41.97 -55.20
CA ALA A 19 -3.78 -42.45 -54.00
C ALA A 19 -3.00 -43.68 -53.49
N ALA A 20 -2.54 -43.63 -52.25
CA ALA A 20 -2.11 -44.80 -51.48
C ALA A 20 -2.57 -44.62 -50.03
N GLY A 21 -3.29 -45.63 -49.52
CA GLY A 21 -3.91 -45.60 -48.21
C GLY A 21 -2.92 -45.51 -47.06
N LEU A 22 -3.36 -44.87 -45.97
CA LEU A 22 -2.71 -44.90 -44.68
C LEU A 22 -3.74 -45.33 -43.63
N LEU A 23 -3.55 -46.57 -43.19
CA LEU A 23 -3.65 -47.06 -41.82
C LEU A 23 -4.32 -46.12 -40.82
N GLY A 24 -5.41 -46.62 -40.22
CA GLY A 24 -5.92 -46.09 -38.96
C GLY A 24 -4.83 -46.10 -37.90
N GLY A 25 -4.27 -44.93 -37.62
CA GLY A 25 -3.64 -44.61 -36.36
C GLY A 25 -4.70 -43.97 -35.49
N GLY A 26 -5.34 -44.75 -34.62
CA GLY A 26 -5.92 -44.16 -33.43
C GLY A 26 -4.78 -43.47 -32.70
N GLU A 27 -4.88 -42.16 -32.50
CA GLU A 27 -3.96 -41.49 -31.59
C GLU A 27 -4.00 -42.23 -30.26
N ALA A 28 -2.79 -42.53 -29.79
CA ALA A 28 -2.57 -43.31 -28.60
C ALA A 28 -3.39 -42.72 -27.44
N ARG A 29 -4.11 -43.62 -26.75
CA ARG A 29 -4.95 -43.30 -25.61
C ARG A 29 -4.19 -42.43 -24.61
N ALA A 30 -4.81 -41.32 -24.23
CA ALA A 30 -4.42 -40.52 -23.08
C ALA A 30 -4.24 -41.44 -21.86
N VAL A 31 -3.07 -41.35 -21.24
CA VAL A 31 -2.71 -42.00 -19.97
C VAL A 31 -2.20 -40.90 -19.06
N ALA A 32 -2.71 -40.66 -17.85
CA ALA A 32 -4.07 -40.61 -17.33
C ALA A 32 -4.03 -39.63 -16.13
N GLY A 33 -5.10 -38.85 -15.92
CA GLY A 33 -5.49 -38.32 -14.59
C GLY A 33 -5.39 -36.81 -14.34
N ALA A 34 -4.42 -36.11 -14.94
CA ALA A 34 -4.34 -34.65 -14.92
C ALA A 34 -4.62 -34.09 -16.31
N GLU A 35 -5.69 -33.31 -16.45
CA GLU A 35 -6.13 -32.76 -17.73
C GLU A 35 -5.68 -31.30 -17.86
N PRO A 36 -5.15 -30.88 -19.03
CA PRO A 36 -4.90 -29.48 -19.31
C PRO A 36 -6.18 -28.66 -19.13
N VAL A 37 -6.07 -27.56 -18.39
CA VAL A 37 -7.21 -26.70 -18.09
C VAL A 37 -7.48 -25.79 -19.30
N PRO A 38 -8.75 -25.66 -19.76
CA PRO A 38 -9.12 -24.70 -20.80
C PRO A 38 -8.93 -23.24 -20.36
N ASP A 39 -8.69 -22.35 -21.33
CA ASP A 39 -8.50 -20.93 -21.03
C ASP A 39 -9.73 -20.33 -20.34
N GLY A 40 -9.48 -19.46 -19.35
CA GLY A 40 -10.54 -18.79 -18.59
C GLY A 40 -11.20 -19.64 -17.50
N THR A 41 -10.81 -20.91 -17.34
CA THR A 41 -11.32 -21.77 -16.26
C THR A 41 -10.36 -21.78 -15.06
N HIS A 42 -10.93 -21.91 -13.85
CA HIS A 42 -10.22 -21.90 -12.57
C HIS A 42 -9.27 -20.71 -12.38
N ALA A 43 -9.66 -19.52 -12.89
CA ALA A 43 -8.83 -18.32 -12.92
C ALA A 43 -8.38 -17.81 -11.53
N PHE A 44 -9.05 -18.24 -10.46
CA PHE A 44 -8.61 -18.00 -9.08
C PHE A 44 -7.29 -18.72 -8.72
N THR A 45 -6.85 -19.70 -9.51
CA THR A 45 -5.59 -20.41 -9.26
C THR A 45 -4.41 -19.48 -9.54
N ALA A 46 -3.46 -19.47 -8.62
CA ALA A 46 -2.28 -18.63 -8.69
C ALA A 46 -1.01 -19.47 -8.86
N LYS A 47 -0.06 -18.99 -9.66
CA LYS A 47 1.34 -19.43 -9.64
C LYS A 47 2.07 -18.55 -8.62
N VAL A 48 2.73 -19.15 -7.65
CA VAL A 48 3.49 -18.45 -6.60
C VAL A 48 4.96 -18.79 -6.74
N GLU A 49 5.78 -17.80 -7.04
CA GLU A 49 7.23 -17.92 -7.22
C GLU A 49 7.92 -17.20 -6.05
N PHE A 50 8.65 -17.94 -5.22
CA PHE A 50 9.36 -17.42 -4.05
C PHE A 50 10.85 -17.35 -4.36
N GLY A 51 11.30 -16.18 -4.84
CA GLY A 51 12.59 -16.00 -5.48
C GLY A 51 12.81 -17.01 -6.61
N ASP A 52 14.08 -17.34 -6.86
CA ASP A 52 14.46 -18.44 -7.77
C ASP A 52 14.50 -19.81 -7.04
N LEU A 53 14.05 -19.86 -5.78
CA LEU A 53 14.18 -21.04 -4.92
C LEU A 53 13.07 -22.05 -5.16
N ARG A 54 11.83 -21.58 -5.36
CA ARG A 54 10.66 -22.47 -5.44
C ARG A 54 9.52 -21.84 -6.23
N ALA A 55 8.85 -22.70 -7.00
CA ALA A 55 7.55 -22.42 -7.58
C ALA A 55 6.50 -23.33 -6.95
N CYS A 56 5.41 -22.73 -6.49
CA CYS A 56 4.25 -23.37 -5.90
C CYS A 56 2.97 -22.90 -6.62
N THR A 57 1.84 -23.44 -6.16
CA THR A 57 0.50 -22.99 -6.54
C THR A 57 -0.16 -22.28 -5.35
N GLY A 58 -1.17 -21.45 -5.60
CA GLY A 58 -2.01 -20.78 -4.61
C GLY A 58 -3.44 -20.58 -5.11
N ALA A 59 -4.27 -19.93 -4.32
CA ALA A 59 -5.63 -19.53 -4.71
C ALA A 59 -5.95 -18.11 -4.26
N LEU A 60 -6.50 -17.28 -5.15
CA LEU A 60 -7.02 -15.95 -4.85
C LEU A 60 -8.32 -16.08 -4.05
N ILE A 61 -8.33 -15.59 -2.81
CA ILE A 61 -9.49 -15.65 -1.90
C ILE A 61 -10.09 -14.28 -1.59
N ALA A 62 -9.34 -13.21 -1.86
CA ALA A 62 -9.81 -11.82 -1.91
C ALA A 62 -8.98 -11.06 -2.96
N PRO A 63 -9.40 -9.87 -3.42
CA PRO A 63 -8.70 -9.15 -4.50
C PRO A 63 -7.21 -8.96 -4.26
N ASP A 64 -6.76 -8.74 -3.03
CA ASP A 64 -5.36 -8.57 -2.66
C ASP A 64 -4.80 -9.74 -1.81
N TRP A 65 -5.49 -10.88 -1.72
CA TRP A 65 -5.05 -12.02 -0.90
C TRP A 65 -5.07 -13.35 -1.64
N VAL A 66 -3.92 -14.00 -1.64
CA VAL A 66 -3.74 -15.39 -2.06
C VAL A 66 -3.48 -16.27 -0.85
N VAL A 67 -4.14 -17.42 -0.77
CA VAL A 67 -3.80 -18.48 0.17
C VAL A 67 -2.89 -19.51 -0.50
N THR A 68 -1.88 -19.98 0.22
CA THR A 68 -0.95 -21.03 -0.24
C THR A 68 -0.46 -21.84 0.96
N ALA A 69 0.39 -22.84 0.74
CA ALA A 69 1.01 -23.61 1.82
C ALA A 69 2.16 -22.79 2.45
N LYS A 70 2.28 -22.82 3.78
CA LYS A 70 3.30 -22.04 4.52
C LYS A 70 4.72 -22.36 4.02
N ASN A 71 5.01 -23.64 3.80
CA ASN A 71 6.31 -24.10 3.29
C ASN A 71 6.65 -23.62 1.86
N CYS A 72 5.71 -23.05 1.10
CA CYS A 72 6.01 -22.40 -0.18
C CYS A 72 6.72 -21.05 -0.01
N LEU A 73 6.65 -20.45 1.17
CA LEU A 73 7.20 -19.13 1.51
C LEU A 73 8.36 -19.24 2.52
N SER A 74 9.15 -20.31 2.41
CA SER A 74 10.29 -20.60 3.27
C SER A 74 11.45 -21.12 2.42
N ASP A 75 12.67 -20.75 2.80
CA ASP A 75 13.91 -21.27 2.21
C ASP A 75 14.23 -22.71 2.68
N GLY A 76 13.43 -23.28 3.57
CA GLY A 76 13.61 -24.61 4.16
C GLY A 76 14.52 -24.65 5.39
N THR A 77 15.14 -23.54 5.76
CA THR A 77 16.01 -23.40 6.94
C THR A 77 15.39 -22.49 8.00
N THR A 78 14.66 -21.46 7.57
CA THR A 78 13.91 -20.55 8.45
C THR A 78 12.41 -20.76 8.29
N PRO A 79 11.65 -20.90 9.39
CA PRO A 79 10.20 -20.90 9.33
C PRO A 79 9.69 -19.57 8.74
N SER A 80 8.62 -19.64 7.95
CA SER A 80 7.95 -18.42 7.48
C SER A 80 7.42 -17.64 8.68
N ALA A 81 7.86 -16.38 8.79
CA ALA A 81 7.38 -15.43 9.79
C ALA A 81 6.32 -14.51 9.18
N ALA A 82 5.53 -13.86 10.03
CA ALA A 82 4.63 -12.79 9.60
C ALA A 82 5.44 -11.57 9.16
N GLY A 83 4.96 -10.84 8.14
CA GLY A 83 5.62 -9.64 7.61
C GLY A 83 6.11 -9.82 6.17
N ALA A 84 7.11 -9.05 5.75
CA ALA A 84 7.62 -9.12 4.38
C ALA A 84 8.14 -10.54 4.02
N PRO A 85 7.88 -11.06 2.81
CA PRO A 85 8.43 -12.33 2.39
C PRO A 85 9.96 -12.32 2.41
N GLY A 86 10.58 -13.43 2.84
CA GLY A 86 12.05 -13.54 2.92
C GLY A 86 12.78 -13.54 1.58
N GLN A 87 12.04 -13.60 0.46
CA GLN A 87 12.55 -13.51 -0.91
C GLN A 87 11.57 -12.70 -1.77
N PRO A 88 12.02 -12.06 -2.88
CA PRO A 88 11.13 -11.46 -3.85
C PRO A 88 10.08 -12.47 -4.32
N THR A 89 8.81 -12.19 -4.04
CA THR A 89 7.72 -13.14 -4.31
C THR A 89 6.87 -12.62 -5.45
N ARG A 90 6.73 -13.41 -6.52
CA ARG A 90 5.92 -13.08 -7.69
C ARG A 90 4.70 -13.98 -7.72
N VAL A 91 3.53 -13.39 -7.93
CA VAL A 91 2.25 -14.07 -7.94
C VAL A 91 1.53 -13.76 -9.24
N LEU A 92 1.21 -14.81 -9.99
CA LEU A 92 0.47 -14.68 -11.24
C LEU A 92 -0.90 -15.35 -11.08
N VAL A 93 -1.96 -14.57 -11.27
CA VAL A 93 -3.35 -15.01 -11.07
C VAL A 93 -4.12 -14.93 -12.38
N GLY A 94 -4.96 -15.92 -12.67
CA GLY A 94 -5.85 -15.90 -13.84
C GLY A 94 -5.18 -16.19 -15.18
N ARG A 95 -4.00 -16.84 -15.17
CA ARG A 95 -3.28 -17.23 -16.40
C ARG A 95 -3.20 -18.74 -16.56
N THR A 96 -4.01 -19.30 -17.44
CA THR A 96 -4.00 -20.75 -17.72
C THR A 96 -2.74 -21.18 -18.49
N GLU A 97 -2.28 -20.40 -19.46
CA GLU A 97 -1.07 -20.64 -20.25
C GLU A 97 0.01 -19.63 -19.87
N LEU A 98 1.06 -20.07 -19.18
CA LEU A 98 2.08 -19.22 -18.55
C LEU A 98 2.90 -18.42 -19.58
N THR A 99 3.01 -18.91 -20.81
CA THR A 99 3.68 -18.20 -21.91
C THR A 99 2.82 -17.07 -22.49
N GLY A 100 1.51 -17.02 -22.17
CA GLY A 100 0.60 -15.98 -22.59
C GLY A 100 0.66 -14.71 -21.74
N THR A 101 -0.19 -13.74 -22.08
CA THR A 101 -0.26 -12.42 -21.43
C THR A 101 -1.53 -12.19 -20.60
N THR A 102 -2.43 -13.19 -20.52
CA THR A 102 -3.69 -13.11 -19.76
C THR A 102 -3.44 -13.08 -18.25
N GLY A 103 -4.48 -12.77 -17.47
CA GLY A 103 -4.36 -12.70 -16.01
C GLY A 103 -3.60 -11.47 -15.52
N GLN A 104 -3.21 -11.49 -14.25
CA GLN A 104 -2.58 -10.37 -13.58
C GLN A 104 -1.42 -10.85 -12.72
N GLU A 105 -0.28 -10.18 -12.87
CA GLU A 105 0.91 -10.44 -12.08
C GLU A 105 1.06 -9.38 -10.99
N ARG A 106 1.39 -9.81 -9.78
CA ARG A 106 1.58 -8.97 -8.59
C ARG A 106 2.78 -9.44 -7.79
N ALA A 107 3.45 -8.50 -7.13
CA ALA A 107 4.38 -8.84 -6.06
C ALA A 107 3.60 -9.26 -4.80
N GLY A 108 4.08 -10.29 -4.11
CA GLY A 108 3.68 -10.59 -2.74
C GLY A 108 4.44 -9.69 -1.78
N VAL A 109 3.74 -8.98 -0.89
CA VAL A 109 4.34 -7.95 -0.03
C VAL A 109 4.23 -8.25 1.47
N SER A 110 3.33 -9.15 1.87
CA SER A 110 3.20 -9.56 3.27
C SER A 110 2.74 -11.01 3.38
N VAL A 111 3.37 -11.77 4.25
CA VAL A 111 3.01 -13.15 4.60
C VAL A 111 2.35 -13.15 5.97
N VAL A 112 1.27 -13.92 6.10
CA VAL A 112 0.62 -14.22 7.38
C VAL A 112 0.53 -15.75 7.51
N PRO A 113 1.52 -16.38 8.17
CA PRO A 113 1.50 -17.82 8.39
C PRO A 113 0.42 -18.18 9.44
N HIS A 114 -0.41 -19.18 9.17
CA HIS A 114 -1.31 -19.72 10.19
C HIS A 114 -0.48 -20.34 11.33
N PRO A 115 -0.77 -20.13 12.62
CA PRO A 115 0.06 -20.65 13.71
C PRO A 115 0.23 -22.18 13.63
N ASP A 116 -0.88 -22.90 13.51
CA ASP A 116 -0.89 -24.37 13.71
C ASP A 116 -1.05 -25.21 12.43
N ARG A 117 -1.16 -24.59 11.25
CA ARG A 117 -1.43 -25.29 9.99
C ARG A 117 -0.38 -24.95 8.93
N ASN A 118 -0.12 -25.89 8.01
CA ASN A 118 0.70 -25.59 6.82
C ASN A 118 -0.10 -24.78 5.80
N LEU A 119 -0.41 -23.54 6.16
CA LEU A 119 -1.18 -22.58 5.39
C LEU A 119 -0.68 -21.17 5.70
N ALA A 120 -0.64 -20.32 4.68
CA ALA A 120 -0.30 -18.92 4.82
C ALA A 120 -1.14 -18.07 3.87
N LEU A 121 -1.46 -16.85 4.31
CA LEU A 121 -1.98 -15.80 3.44
C LEU A 121 -0.82 -14.97 2.92
N LEU A 122 -0.88 -14.60 1.65
CA LEU A 122 0.06 -13.75 0.96
C LEU A 122 -0.70 -12.54 0.42
N ARG A 123 -0.41 -11.36 0.96
CA ARG A 123 -0.96 -10.10 0.48
C ARG A 123 -0.25 -9.65 -0.79
N LEU A 124 -1.02 -9.24 -1.78
CA LEU A 124 -0.55 -8.71 -3.05
C LEU A 124 -0.29 -7.20 -2.94
N ALA A 125 0.71 -6.71 -3.67
CA ALA A 125 1.08 -5.29 -3.69
C ALA A 125 -0.07 -4.38 -4.15
N THR A 126 -0.89 -4.87 -5.09
CA THR A 126 -2.11 -4.22 -5.54
C THR A 126 -3.20 -5.25 -5.82
N PRO A 127 -4.48 -4.91 -5.65
CA PRO A 127 -5.59 -5.82 -5.92
C PRO A 127 -5.62 -6.36 -7.36
N VAL A 128 -6.13 -7.57 -7.50
CA VAL A 128 -6.56 -8.22 -8.74
C VAL A 128 -8.06 -8.02 -8.88
N THR A 129 -8.47 -7.19 -9.82
CA THR A 129 -9.88 -6.71 -9.91
C THR A 129 -10.70 -7.39 -11.00
N THR A 130 -10.06 -8.07 -11.96
CA THR A 130 -10.75 -8.70 -13.09
C THR A 130 -10.92 -10.21 -12.94
N ILE A 131 -10.46 -10.78 -11.83
CA ILE A 131 -10.53 -12.21 -11.54
C ILE A 131 -11.34 -12.40 -10.27
N THR A 132 -12.40 -13.20 -10.35
CA THR A 132 -13.24 -13.52 -9.20
C THR A 132 -12.47 -14.42 -8.23
N PRO A 133 -12.30 -14.02 -6.96
CA PRO A 133 -11.72 -14.89 -5.94
C PRO A 133 -12.60 -16.12 -5.67
N ILE A 134 -12.00 -17.24 -5.27
CA ILE A 134 -12.74 -18.42 -4.84
C ILE A 134 -13.25 -18.24 -3.40
N ALA A 135 -14.54 -18.51 -3.17
CA ALA A 135 -15.12 -18.48 -1.84
C ALA A 135 -14.64 -19.68 -1.02
N LEU A 136 -14.45 -19.49 0.29
CA LEU A 136 -14.19 -20.59 1.22
C LEU A 136 -15.43 -21.47 1.37
N ALA A 137 -15.25 -22.78 1.39
CA ALA A 137 -16.30 -23.67 1.86
C ALA A 137 -16.53 -23.44 3.35
N SER A 138 -17.79 -23.35 3.78
CA SER A 138 -18.17 -23.27 5.20
C SER A 138 -18.66 -24.60 5.77
N ALA A 139 -18.97 -25.55 4.89
CA ALA A 139 -19.35 -26.91 5.27
C ALA A 139 -18.09 -27.79 5.34
N PRO A 140 -17.95 -28.62 6.40
CA PRO A 140 -16.81 -29.52 6.53
C PRO A 140 -16.76 -30.51 5.37
N PRO A 141 -15.57 -30.94 4.92
CA PRO A 141 -15.42 -31.98 3.92
C PRO A 141 -15.96 -33.32 4.44
N ALA A 142 -16.50 -34.14 3.53
CA ALA A 142 -16.96 -35.49 3.84
C ALA A 142 -16.03 -36.57 3.27
N ALA A 143 -15.90 -37.70 3.96
CA ALA A 143 -15.23 -38.86 3.39
C ALA A 143 -15.95 -39.34 2.12
N ASN A 144 -15.18 -39.81 1.14
CA ASN A 144 -15.62 -40.19 -0.21
C ASN A 144 -16.14 -39.03 -1.09
N GLU A 145 -16.05 -37.78 -0.62
CA GLU A 145 -16.29 -36.61 -1.47
C GLU A 145 -15.19 -36.50 -2.54
N THR A 146 -15.56 -36.21 -3.78
CA THR A 146 -14.60 -35.92 -4.86
C THR A 146 -14.39 -34.41 -5.00
N LEU A 147 -13.14 -33.98 -4.92
CA LEU A 147 -12.69 -32.62 -5.13
C LEU A 147 -11.96 -32.48 -6.46
N ARG A 148 -12.01 -31.27 -7.03
CA ARG A 148 -11.14 -30.87 -8.13
C ARG A 148 -9.89 -30.21 -7.54
N VAL A 149 -8.71 -30.61 -8.03
CA VAL A 149 -7.42 -30.04 -7.64
C VAL A 149 -6.77 -29.43 -8.86
N ALA A 150 -6.36 -28.16 -8.79
CA ALA A 150 -5.69 -27.46 -9.88
C ALA A 150 -4.30 -26.98 -9.48
N GLY A 151 -3.34 -27.01 -10.42
CA GLY A 151 -1.97 -26.61 -10.14
C GLY A 151 -1.06 -26.46 -11.36
N TYR A 152 0.11 -25.89 -11.10
CA TYR A 152 1.20 -25.67 -12.07
C TYR A 152 2.45 -26.48 -11.72
N GLY A 153 2.29 -27.55 -10.93
CA GLY A 153 3.35 -28.50 -10.64
C GLY A 153 3.71 -29.36 -11.84
N ARG A 154 4.73 -30.20 -11.70
CA ARG A 154 5.11 -31.18 -12.72
C ARG A 154 3.97 -32.19 -12.95
N THR A 155 3.90 -32.79 -14.13
CA THR A 155 2.97 -33.88 -14.43
C THR A 155 3.70 -35.23 -14.47
N ALA A 156 3.02 -36.28 -14.94
CA ALA A 156 3.66 -37.57 -15.23
C ALA A 156 4.69 -37.50 -16.38
N THR A 157 4.59 -36.50 -17.25
CA THR A 157 5.37 -36.41 -18.50
C THR A 157 6.15 -35.11 -18.67
N GLU A 158 5.87 -34.08 -17.87
CA GLU A 158 6.46 -32.74 -18.01
C GLU A 158 7.00 -32.19 -16.68
N TRP A 159 8.24 -31.70 -16.69
CA TRP A 159 8.92 -31.21 -15.48
C TRP A 159 8.47 -29.81 -15.04
N VAL A 160 8.22 -28.92 -16.01
CA VAL A 160 7.73 -27.54 -15.77
C VAL A 160 6.61 -27.24 -16.77
N PRO A 161 5.36 -27.61 -16.45
CA PRO A 161 4.23 -27.33 -17.33
C PRO A 161 3.98 -25.84 -17.47
N ASN A 162 3.86 -25.39 -18.70
CA ASN A 162 3.41 -24.02 -18.99
C ASN A 162 1.89 -23.88 -18.86
N ARG A 163 1.15 -24.98 -18.91
CA ARG A 163 -0.31 -24.95 -18.80
C ARG A 163 -0.78 -25.43 -17.43
N LEU A 164 -1.72 -24.69 -16.86
CA LEU A 164 -2.49 -25.12 -15.68
C LEU A 164 -3.15 -26.47 -16.00
N HIS A 165 -3.05 -27.41 -15.07
CA HIS A 165 -3.71 -28.70 -15.18
C HIS A 165 -4.54 -28.95 -13.93
N ALA A 166 -5.48 -29.88 -14.04
CA ALA A 166 -6.29 -30.26 -12.89
C ALA A 166 -6.69 -31.74 -12.93
N ALA A 167 -6.84 -32.31 -11.75
CA ALA A 167 -7.20 -33.71 -11.50
C ALA A 167 -8.36 -33.82 -10.51
N SER A 168 -9.10 -34.92 -10.56
CA SER A 168 -10.15 -35.22 -9.57
C SER A 168 -9.60 -36.20 -8.53
N LEU A 169 -9.68 -35.82 -7.25
CA LEU A 169 -9.19 -36.59 -6.12
C LEU A 169 -10.34 -36.83 -5.14
N THR A 170 -10.41 -38.02 -4.56
CA THR A 170 -11.42 -38.40 -3.56
C THR A 170 -10.83 -38.33 -2.17
N ILE A 171 -11.59 -37.74 -1.24
CA ILE A 171 -11.27 -37.68 0.18
C ILE A 171 -11.33 -39.09 0.79
N GLN A 172 -10.20 -39.58 1.28
CA GLN A 172 -10.08 -40.88 1.95
C GLN A 172 -10.31 -40.76 3.46
N GLY A 173 -9.91 -39.64 4.05
CA GLY A 173 -9.97 -39.38 5.48
C GLY A 173 -10.08 -37.88 5.77
N VAL A 174 -10.72 -37.55 6.89
CA VAL A 174 -10.90 -36.18 7.37
C VAL A 174 -10.37 -36.10 8.79
N ASP A 175 -9.23 -35.44 8.95
CA ASP A 175 -8.63 -35.11 10.24
C ASP A 175 -9.01 -33.68 10.66
N PRO A 176 -8.77 -33.27 11.92
CA PRO A 176 -9.13 -31.93 12.40
C PRO A 176 -8.59 -30.77 11.53
N ALA A 177 -7.36 -30.88 11.01
CA ALA A 177 -6.73 -29.81 10.22
C ALA A 177 -6.46 -30.20 8.75
N THR A 178 -6.61 -31.47 8.39
CA THR A 178 -6.20 -32.00 7.08
C THR A 178 -7.24 -32.96 6.51
N VAL A 179 -7.17 -33.18 5.20
CA VAL A 179 -7.85 -34.28 4.52
C VAL A 179 -6.81 -35.12 3.78
N ASP A 180 -7.06 -36.43 3.74
CA ASP A 180 -6.31 -37.35 2.90
C ASP A 180 -6.99 -37.46 1.54
N LEU A 181 -6.21 -37.36 0.47
CA LEU A 181 -6.69 -37.35 -0.90
C LEU A 181 -6.04 -38.49 -1.68
N ALA A 182 -6.80 -39.15 -2.55
CA ALA A 182 -6.30 -40.10 -3.53
C ALA A 182 -6.90 -39.83 -4.91
N GLY A 183 -6.14 -40.06 -5.97
CA GLY A 183 -6.60 -39.90 -7.35
C GLY A 183 -7.81 -40.78 -7.67
N VAL A 184 -8.82 -40.20 -8.34
CA VAL A 184 -9.97 -40.98 -8.87
C VAL A 184 -9.52 -41.95 -9.98
N SER A 185 -8.45 -41.60 -10.69
CA SER A 185 -7.87 -42.41 -11.76
C SER A 185 -6.35 -42.54 -11.59
N ALA A 186 -5.76 -43.55 -12.22
CA ALA A 186 -4.31 -43.68 -12.30
C ALA A 186 -3.70 -42.38 -12.87
N GLY A 187 -2.62 -41.88 -12.24
CA GLY A 187 -1.93 -40.64 -12.62
C GLY A 187 -2.60 -39.34 -12.17
N ALA A 188 -3.79 -39.38 -11.55
CA ALA A 188 -4.36 -38.24 -10.83
C ALA A 188 -3.65 -38.10 -9.47
N THR A 189 -2.58 -37.31 -9.42
CA THR A 189 -1.74 -37.16 -8.23
C THR A 189 -1.38 -35.69 -8.01
N ILE A 190 -0.89 -35.36 -6.82
CA ILE A 190 -0.34 -34.04 -6.50
C ILE A 190 1.17 -34.13 -6.62
N CYS A 191 1.78 -33.26 -7.43
CA CYS A 191 3.20 -33.28 -7.70
C CYS A 191 3.95 -32.06 -7.15
N LYS A 192 5.30 -32.08 -7.21
CA LYS A 192 6.14 -30.92 -6.87
C LYS A 192 5.70 -29.72 -7.71
N GLY A 193 5.41 -28.61 -7.03
CA GLY A 193 4.88 -27.38 -7.61
C GLY A 193 3.35 -27.23 -7.50
N ASP A 194 2.61 -28.30 -7.22
CA ASP A 194 1.16 -28.23 -6.90
C ASP A 194 0.89 -27.91 -5.43
N ALA A 195 1.93 -27.99 -4.58
CA ALA A 195 1.85 -27.57 -3.19
C ALA A 195 1.31 -26.14 -3.09
N GLY A 196 0.39 -25.93 -2.15
CA GLY A 196 -0.34 -24.68 -1.99
C GLY A 196 -1.53 -24.48 -2.93
N GLY A 197 -1.73 -25.35 -3.93
CA GLY A 197 -2.83 -25.26 -4.88
C GLY A 197 -4.21 -25.56 -4.29
N PRO A 198 -5.29 -25.06 -4.91
CA PRO A 198 -6.65 -25.25 -4.43
C PRO A 198 -7.16 -26.69 -4.67
N ALA A 199 -7.71 -27.29 -3.62
CA ALA A 199 -8.65 -28.40 -3.70
C ALA A 199 -10.06 -27.88 -3.41
N PHE A 200 -10.95 -27.94 -4.39
CA PHE A 200 -12.25 -27.28 -4.33
C PHE A 200 -13.38 -28.21 -4.76
N ARG A 201 -14.55 -27.94 -4.18
CA ARG A 201 -15.83 -28.50 -4.61
C ARG A 201 -16.38 -27.62 -5.72
N ASP A 202 -16.97 -28.22 -6.74
CA ASP A 202 -17.71 -27.51 -7.78
C ASP A 202 -19.16 -27.98 -7.77
N VAL A 203 -20.07 -27.07 -7.41
CA VAL A 203 -21.51 -27.34 -7.41
C VAL A 203 -22.14 -26.48 -8.49
N ALA A 204 -22.57 -27.11 -9.60
CA ALA A 204 -23.21 -26.46 -10.73
C ALA A 204 -22.41 -25.27 -11.30
N GLY A 205 -21.08 -25.40 -11.40
CA GLY A 205 -20.18 -24.36 -11.92
C GLY A 205 -19.78 -23.30 -10.89
N THR A 206 -20.16 -23.47 -9.62
CA THR A 206 -19.80 -22.57 -8.53
C THR A 206 -18.73 -23.23 -7.65
N PRO A 207 -17.46 -22.83 -7.78
CA PRO A 207 -16.38 -23.42 -6.99
C PRO A 207 -16.34 -22.86 -5.56
N SER A 208 -16.10 -23.74 -4.58
CA SER A 208 -15.81 -23.37 -3.19
C SER A 208 -14.56 -24.10 -2.69
N LEU A 209 -13.61 -23.37 -2.14
CA LEU A 209 -12.32 -23.88 -1.66
C LEU A 209 -12.51 -24.74 -0.41
N VAL A 210 -12.11 -26.00 -0.48
CA VAL A 210 -12.24 -26.98 0.62
C VAL A 210 -10.92 -27.18 1.36
N ALA A 211 -9.81 -27.24 0.62
CA ALA A 211 -8.49 -27.44 1.18
C ALA A 211 -7.38 -26.85 0.30
N ILE A 212 -6.18 -26.76 0.87
CA ILE A 212 -4.94 -26.32 0.20
C ILE A 212 -3.94 -27.48 0.17
N ASN A 213 -3.44 -27.82 -1.02
CA ASN A 213 -2.52 -28.94 -1.22
C ASN A 213 -1.30 -28.83 -0.29
N ASN A 214 -1.01 -29.90 0.44
CA ASN A 214 0.05 -29.95 1.44
C ASN A 214 1.16 -30.92 1.00
N THR A 215 1.19 -32.15 1.52
CA THR A 215 2.21 -33.16 1.18
C THR A 215 1.68 -34.20 0.21
N SER A 216 2.57 -34.88 -0.52
CA SER A 216 2.20 -35.95 -1.45
C SER A 216 3.33 -36.98 -1.53
N TRP A 217 2.96 -38.25 -1.71
CA TRP A 217 3.91 -39.33 -2.02
C TRP A 217 4.45 -39.26 -3.44
N GLN A 218 3.88 -38.40 -4.31
CA GLN A 218 4.37 -38.13 -5.66
C GLN A 218 4.35 -39.33 -6.62
N LYS A 219 3.62 -40.40 -6.30
CA LYS A 219 3.47 -41.56 -7.18
C LYS A 219 2.90 -41.14 -8.52
N GLY A 220 3.58 -41.53 -9.59
CA GLY A 220 3.20 -41.21 -10.97
C GLY A 220 3.66 -39.83 -11.45
N CYS A 221 4.33 -39.04 -10.61
CA CYS A 221 4.98 -37.80 -11.05
C CYS A 221 6.27 -38.09 -11.81
N LEU A 222 6.62 -37.24 -12.79
CA LEU A 222 7.83 -37.39 -13.57
C LEU A 222 9.09 -37.41 -12.67
N GLY A 223 9.90 -38.45 -12.85
CA GLY A 223 11.16 -38.64 -12.13
C GLY A 223 11.03 -39.20 -10.72
N GLU A 224 9.85 -39.65 -10.29
CA GLU A 224 9.64 -40.28 -8.98
C GLU A 224 9.43 -41.78 -9.10
N THR A 225 10.02 -42.54 -8.18
CA THR A 225 9.92 -44.01 -8.12
C THR A 225 9.06 -44.51 -6.96
N GLU A 226 8.51 -43.59 -6.16
CA GLU A 226 7.63 -43.92 -5.04
C GLU A 226 6.37 -44.65 -5.52
N THR A 227 5.96 -45.67 -4.78
CA THR A 227 4.83 -46.54 -5.12
C THR A 227 3.62 -46.33 -4.21
N ARG A 228 3.83 -45.73 -3.03
CA ARG A 228 2.76 -45.30 -2.14
C ARG A 228 1.97 -44.17 -2.77
N ASP A 229 0.65 -44.28 -2.69
CA ASP A 229 -0.28 -43.32 -3.28
C ASP A 229 -0.83 -42.37 -2.22
N GLY A 230 -1.38 -41.26 -2.69
CA GLY A 230 -2.10 -40.31 -1.86
C GLY A 230 -1.31 -39.07 -1.50
N ALA A 231 -2.07 -38.09 -1.03
CA ALA A 231 -1.61 -36.77 -0.64
C ALA A 231 -2.44 -36.26 0.54
N THR A 232 -1.95 -35.23 1.21
CA THR A 232 -2.69 -34.49 2.23
C THR A 232 -2.99 -33.09 1.74
N ALA A 233 -4.10 -32.51 2.19
CA ALA A 233 -4.41 -31.10 1.99
C ALA A 233 -4.91 -30.47 3.30
N THR A 234 -4.53 -29.22 3.55
CA THR A 234 -4.90 -28.46 4.74
C THR A 234 -6.33 -27.94 4.59
N ARG A 235 -7.21 -28.27 5.52
CA ARG A 235 -8.62 -27.82 5.54
C ARG A 235 -8.74 -26.32 5.75
N VAL A 236 -9.75 -25.70 5.12
CA VAL A 236 -10.05 -24.26 5.27
C VAL A 236 -11.44 -23.95 5.83
N ASP A 237 -12.29 -24.96 6.05
CA ASP A 237 -13.71 -24.78 6.38
C ASP A 237 -13.97 -24.08 7.72
N ASP A 238 -13.07 -24.27 8.68
CA ASP A 238 -13.09 -23.66 10.01
C ASP A 238 -12.14 -22.46 10.14
N LEU A 239 -11.50 -22.04 9.04
CA LEU A 239 -10.56 -20.91 9.02
C LEU A 239 -11.23 -19.59 8.65
N GLY A 240 -12.54 -19.57 8.41
CA GLY A 240 -13.23 -18.36 7.96
C GLY A 240 -13.06 -17.15 8.89
N SER A 241 -13.08 -17.36 10.22
CA SER A 241 -12.82 -16.28 11.19
C SER A 241 -11.39 -15.77 11.11
N TRP A 242 -10.41 -16.68 11.15
CA TRP A 242 -9.00 -16.32 11.06
C TRP A 242 -8.69 -15.60 9.76
N ILE A 243 -9.12 -16.13 8.60
CA ILE A 243 -8.90 -15.50 7.30
C ILE A 243 -9.49 -14.10 7.27
N ARG A 244 -10.76 -13.93 7.64
CA ARG A 244 -11.40 -12.61 7.60
C ARG A 244 -10.73 -11.60 8.54
N GLU A 245 -10.24 -12.05 9.69
CA GLU A 245 -9.48 -11.21 10.61
C GLU A 245 -8.14 -10.77 10.01
N GLN A 246 -7.43 -11.67 9.33
CA GLN A 246 -6.15 -11.35 8.68
C GLN A 246 -6.32 -10.49 7.42
N THR A 247 -7.47 -10.58 6.75
CA THR A 247 -7.77 -9.78 5.55
C THR A 247 -8.47 -8.46 5.88
N ALA A 248 -8.85 -8.23 7.15
CA ALA A 248 -9.40 -6.95 7.59
C ALA A 248 -8.35 -5.84 7.51
N ASP A 249 -8.75 -4.67 7.07
CA ASP A 249 -7.88 -3.52 6.81
C ASP A 249 -8.08 -2.37 7.80
N VAL A 250 -9.08 -2.49 8.69
CA VAL A 250 -9.34 -1.56 9.78
C VAL A 250 -9.19 -2.26 11.11
N GLN A 251 -8.27 -1.74 11.93
CA GLN A 251 -8.09 -2.18 13.31
C GLN A 251 -8.46 -1.03 14.24
N ILE A 252 -9.30 -1.32 15.22
CA ILE A 252 -9.70 -0.38 16.27
C ILE A 252 -9.29 -0.98 17.60
N PHE A 253 -8.51 -0.21 18.35
CA PHE A 253 -8.25 -0.46 19.74
C PHE A 253 -9.15 0.42 20.60
N GLY A 254 -9.51 -0.09 21.77
CA GLY A 254 -10.28 0.68 22.73
C GLY A 254 -10.00 0.25 24.15
N ILE A 255 -10.51 1.03 25.10
CA ILE A 255 -10.38 0.73 26.52
C ILE A 255 -11.76 0.80 27.16
N LEU A 256 -12.13 -0.25 27.89
CA LEU A 256 -13.36 -0.30 28.68
C LEU A 256 -13.24 0.56 29.94
N ALA A 257 -14.38 0.90 30.56
CA ALA A 257 -14.41 1.68 31.79
C ALA A 257 -13.66 1.01 32.97
N ASP A 258 -13.53 -0.32 32.95
CA ASP A 258 -12.76 -1.10 33.93
C ASP A 258 -11.26 -1.20 33.59
N GLY A 259 -10.81 -0.53 32.52
CA GLY A 259 -9.41 -0.47 32.11
C GLY A 259 -8.94 -1.66 31.27
N ARG A 260 -9.81 -2.59 30.85
CA ARG A 260 -9.45 -3.67 29.93
C ARG A 260 -9.30 -3.16 28.50
N LEU A 261 -8.28 -3.66 27.79
CA LEU A 261 -8.02 -3.36 26.39
C LEU A 261 -9.00 -4.14 25.51
N THR A 262 -9.50 -3.52 24.44
CA THR A 262 -10.29 -4.18 23.40
C THR A 262 -9.63 -4.04 22.05
N TYR A 263 -9.79 -5.06 21.21
CA TYR A 263 -9.36 -5.08 19.83
C TYR A 263 -10.55 -5.44 18.94
N SER A 264 -10.71 -4.73 17.83
CA SER A 264 -11.70 -5.02 16.81
C SER A 264 -11.10 -4.90 15.43
N ALA A 265 -11.46 -5.83 14.54
CA ALA A 265 -11.09 -5.82 13.14
C ALA A 265 -12.35 -5.65 12.29
N ILE A 266 -12.32 -4.74 11.32
CA ILE A 266 -13.45 -4.41 10.44
C ILE A 266 -12.99 -4.52 8.99
N ASP A 267 -13.83 -5.12 8.14
CA ASP A 267 -13.68 -5.02 6.69
C ASP A 267 -14.15 -3.64 6.24
N SER A 268 -13.28 -2.79 5.72
CA SER A 268 -13.64 -1.42 5.36
C SER A 268 -14.67 -1.35 4.22
N ALA A 269 -14.72 -2.36 3.35
CA ALA A 269 -15.59 -2.40 2.19
C ALA A 269 -17.03 -2.77 2.60
N THR A 270 -17.19 -3.80 3.41
CA THR A 270 -18.52 -4.27 3.85
C THR A 270 -18.97 -3.64 5.16
N GLY A 271 -18.04 -3.18 6.00
CA GLY A 271 -18.33 -2.70 7.35
C GLY A 271 -18.49 -3.83 8.36
N ASP A 272 -18.33 -5.09 7.96
CA ASP A 272 -18.53 -6.23 8.82
C ASP A 272 -17.46 -6.30 9.92
N LEU A 273 -17.91 -6.54 11.14
CA LEU A 273 -17.04 -6.82 12.28
C LEU A 273 -16.47 -8.24 12.16
N GLN A 274 -15.16 -8.34 11.94
CA GLN A 274 -14.45 -9.61 11.74
C GLN A 274 -13.84 -10.17 13.02
N ALA A 275 -13.38 -9.30 13.91
CA ALA A 275 -12.90 -9.67 15.22
C ALA A 275 -13.39 -8.69 16.28
N ASN A 276 -13.63 -9.22 17.48
CA ASN A 276 -13.89 -8.45 18.68
C ASN A 276 -13.33 -9.23 19.86
N ARG A 277 -12.38 -8.64 20.58
CA ARG A 277 -11.64 -9.27 21.66
C ARG A 277 -11.47 -8.28 22.81
N GLN A 278 -11.35 -8.82 24.00
CA GLN A 278 -11.06 -8.07 25.22
C GLN A 278 -9.96 -8.79 25.99
N SER A 279 -9.06 -8.03 26.60
CA SER A 279 -8.02 -8.60 27.44
C SER A 279 -8.62 -9.16 28.73
N ALA A 280 -7.97 -10.16 29.31
CA ALA A 280 -8.34 -10.68 30.63
C ALA A 280 -7.94 -9.70 31.75
N THR A 281 -6.84 -8.97 31.55
CA THR A 281 -6.27 -8.03 32.51
C THR A 281 -6.57 -6.58 32.13
N SER A 282 -6.69 -5.70 33.14
CA SER A 282 -6.73 -4.25 32.96
C SER A 282 -5.34 -3.66 32.75
N LEU A 283 -5.24 -2.46 32.18
CA LEU A 283 -3.98 -1.72 31.98
C LEU A 283 -3.20 -1.42 33.28
N GLY A 284 -3.87 -1.43 34.44
CA GLY A 284 -3.25 -1.14 35.75
C GLY A 284 -3.11 0.34 36.08
N PHE A 285 -3.65 1.23 35.23
CA PHE A 285 -3.74 2.68 35.46
C PHE A 285 -5.04 3.23 34.87
N ALA A 286 -5.45 4.42 35.31
CA ALA A 286 -6.64 5.10 34.81
C ALA A 286 -6.34 5.83 33.49
N PRO A 287 -6.88 5.35 32.35
CA PRO A 287 -6.55 5.93 31.05
C PRO A 287 -7.34 7.23 30.82
N LYS A 288 -6.72 8.19 30.14
CA LYS A 288 -7.27 9.53 29.90
C LYS A 288 -7.42 9.83 28.40
N ALA A 289 -6.41 9.53 27.59
CA ALA A 289 -6.48 9.62 26.14
C ALA A 289 -5.63 8.51 25.51
N MET A 290 -5.91 8.15 24.25
CA MET A 290 -5.15 7.12 23.55
C MET A 290 -4.93 7.47 22.08
N ALA A 291 -3.83 7.00 21.51
CA ALA A 291 -3.57 7.00 20.07
C ALA A 291 -2.83 5.72 19.69
N THR A 292 -3.38 4.98 18.74
CA THR A 292 -2.73 3.81 18.14
C THR A 292 -1.67 4.28 17.15
N LEU A 293 -0.46 3.73 17.25
CA LEU A 293 0.65 4.07 16.37
C LEU A 293 0.71 3.17 15.14
N ASN A 294 0.58 1.86 15.36
CA ASN A 294 0.70 0.82 14.36
C ASN A 294 -0.08 -0.44 14.81
N GLU A 295 0.25 -1.61 14.26
CA GLU A 295 -0.46 -2.87 14.50
C GLU A 295 -0.42 -3.34 15.95
N ASP A 296 0.65 -3.05 16.68
CA ASP A 296 0.85 -3.59 18.03
C ASP A 296 1.15 -2.53 19.08
N THR A 297 1.32 -1.26 18.69
CA THR A 297 1.79 -0.21 19.59
C THR A 297 0.73 0.87 19.78
N ILE A 298 0.39 1.15 21.04
CA ILE A 298 -0.60 2.16 21.44
C ILE A 298 0.04 3.08 22.48
N LEU A 299 -0.11 4.40 22.31
CA LEU A 299 0.18 5.36 23.37
C LEU A 299 -1.08 5.67 24.15
N VAL A 300 -0.98 5.58 25.48
CA VAL A 300 -2.07 5.88 26.41
C VAL A 300 -1.56 6.85 27.46
N THR A 301 -2.22 8.00 27.61
CA THR A 301 -1.96 8.91 28.71
C THR A 301 -2.81 8.51 29.90
N ALA A 302 -2.23 8.49 31.09
CA ALA A 302 -2.93 8.26 32.35
C ALA A 302 -3.41 9.59 32.95
N THR A 303 -4.40 9.52 33.84
CA THR A 303 -4.95 10.72 34.52
C THR A 303 -3.94 11.43 35.42
N ASP A 304 -2.87 10.75 35.83
CA ASP A 304 -1.78 11.31 36.63
C ASP A 304 -0.71 12.05 35.81
N GLY A 305 -0.85 12.09 34.47
CA GLY A 305 0.12 12.73 33.57
C GLY A 305 1.27 11.82 33.14
N THR A 306 1.17 10.51 33.34
CA THR A 306 2.13 9.54 32.80
C THR A 306 1.72 9.10 31.39
N MET A 307 2.69 9.03 30.47
CA MET A 307 2.51 8.42 29.15
C MET A 307 2.99 6.97 29.21
N HIS A 308 2.12 6.04 28.84
CA HIS A 308 2.43 4.63 28.68
C HIS A 308 2.43 4.24 27.21
N ARG A 309 3.37 3.40 26.80
CA ARG A 309 3.27 2.58 25.60
C ARG A 309 2.67 1.24 26.00
N VAL A 310 1.62 0.83 25.31
CA VAL A 310 1.01 -0.50 25.41
C VAL A 310 1.40 -1.26 24.16
N ASP A 311 2.12 -2.37 24.35
CA ASP A 311 2.53 -3.28 23.28
C ASP A 311 1.61 -4.50 23.30
N VAL A 312 0.84 -4.72 22.23
CA VAL A 312 -0.01 -5.89 22.06
C VAL A 312 0.88 -7.09 21.71
N THR A 313 0.84 -8.12 22.55
CA THR A 313 1.69 -9.32 22.41
C THR A 313 0.94 -10.52 21.85
N GLY A 314 -0.39 -10.44 21.75
CA GLY A 314 -1.26 -11.44 21.16
C GLY A 314 -2.65 -10.88 20.96
N PHE A 315 -3.36 -11.33 19.93
CA PHE A 315 -4.73 -10.91 19.62
C PHE A 315 -5.78 -11.94 20.04
N ASP A 316 -5.40 -13.21 20.12
CA ASP A 316 -6.26 -14.31 20.59
C ASP A 316 -5.44 -15.33 21.40
N PRO A 317 -5.44 -15.28 22.75
CA PRO A 317 -6.11 -14.26 23.57
C PRO A 317 -5.48 -12.87 23.40
N LEU A 318 -6.26 -11.80 23.64
CA LEU A 318 -5.75 -10.43 23.62
C LEU A 318 -4.84 -10.20 24.84
N THR A 319 -3.54 -10.14 24.60
CA THR A 319 -2.50 -9.91 25.63
C THR A 319 -1.66 -8.69 25.29
N PHE A 320 -1.11 -8.04 26.31
CA PHE A 320 -0.29 -6.84 26.14
C PHE A 320 0.73 -6.68 27.27
N THR A 321 1.73 -5.84 27.04
CA THR A 321 2.66 -5.32 28.04
C THR A 321 2.62 -3.80 28.07
N THR A 322 3.02 -3.18 29.19
CA THR A 322 3.02 -1.71 29.34
C THR A 322 4.42 -1.20 29.69
N THR A 323 4.86 -0.14 29.03
CA THR A 323 6.13 0.56 29.29
C THR A 323 5.85 2.03 29.61
N VAL A 324 6.43 2.57 30.68
CA VAL A 324 6.37 4.03 30.93
C VAL A 324 7.32 4.73 29.96
N VAL A 325 6.79 5.65 29.17
CA VAL A 325 7.58 6.46 28.21
C VAL A 325 8.09 7.72 28.86
N MET A 326 7.22 8.43 29.60
CA MET A 326 7.59 9.64 30.34
C MET A 326 6.52 10.05 31.35
N THR A 327 6.93 10.85 32.34
CA THR A 327 6.07 11.51 33.32
C THR A 327 5.98 13.01 33.05
N GLY A 328 5.06 13.72 33.72
CA GLY A 328 4.88 15.17 33.53
C GLY A 328 4.31 15.53 32.16
N TRP A 329 3.62 14.59 31.52
CA TRP A 329 2.94 14.82 30.25
C TRP A 329 1.79 15.80 30.45
N SER A 330 1.65 16.74 29.50
CA SER A 330 0.54 17.70 29.49
C SER A 330 -0.79 16.93 29.45
N PRO A 331 -1.82 17.35 30.21
CA PRO A 331 -3.02 16.56 30.45
C PRO A 331 -3.96 16.54 29.23
N TYR A 332 -3.48 16.10 28.07
CA TYR A 332 -4.29 15.94 26.86
C TYR A 332 -5.49 15.06 27.18
N ASP A 333 -6.68 15.55 26.90
CA ASP A 333 -7.93 14.80 27.05
C ASP A 333 -8.23 14.00 25.79
N ARG A 334 -7.58 14.35 24.67
CA ARG A 334 -7.68 13.63 23.41
C ARG A 334 -6.34 13.55 22.73
N LEU A 335 -6.14 12.44 22.05
CA LEU A 335 -4.91 12.13 21.34
C LEU A 335 -5.28 11.50 20.00
N THR A 336 -4.53 11.80 18.95
CA THR A 336 -4.58 11.05 17.70
C THR A 336 -3.20 11.06 17.06
N TYR A 337 -2.89 10.03 16.30
CA TYR A 337 -1.67 9.91 15.53
C TYR A 337 -2.02 9.85 14.05
N ASP A 338 -1.24 10.52 13.19
CA ASP A 338 -1.55 10.58 11.75
C ASP A 338 -1.00 9.42 10.93
N GLY A 339 -0.15 8.58 11.51
CA GLY A 339 0.54 7.52 10.77
C GLY A 339 1.82 7.98 10.07
N TYR A 340 2.19 9.27 10.19
CA TYR A 340 3.33 9.90 9.51
C TYR A 340 4.28 10.61 10.48
N GLY A 341 4.27 10.18 11.74
CA GLY A 341 5.14 10.72 12.78
C GLY A 341 4.49 11.78 13.66
N SER A 342 3.35 12.39 13.30
CA SER A 342 2.75 13.45 14.12
C SER A 342 1.69 12.94 15.09
N LEU A 343 1.93 13.16 16.36
CA LEU A 343 0.99 12.96 17.47
C LEU A 343 0.35 14.29 17.86
N TYR A 344 -0.98 14.34 17.77
CA TYR A 344 -1.77 15.52 18.07
C TYR A 344 -2.51 15.33 19.39
N GLY A 345 -2.47 16.34 20.26
CA GLY A 345 -3.16 16.34 21.54
C GLY A 345 -3.96 17.62 21.77
N ILE A 346 -5.17 17.50 22.33
CA ILE A 346 -5.98 18.66 22.74
C ILE A 346 -6.09 18.68 24.26
N VAL A 347 -5.89 19.87 24.85
CA VAL A 347 -6.22 20.16 26.24
C VAL A 347 -7.58 20.86 26.31
N SER A 348 -8.55 20.28 26.99
CA SER A 348 -9.95 20.75 27.01
C SER A 348 -10.15 22.03 27.81
N THR A 349 -9.26 22.33 28.78
CA THR A 349 -9.40 23.52 29.63
C THR A 349 -9.20 24.82 28.84
N ASN A 350 -8.46 24.78 27.73
CA ASN A 350 -8.15 25.96 26.90
C ASN A 350 -8.33 25.72 25.40
N ASN A 351 -8.77 24.53 24.98
CA ASN A 351 -8.93 24.11 23.59
C ASN A 351 -7.67 24.37 22.75
N GLN A 352 -6.49 24.19 23.33
CA GLN A 352 -5.21 24.28 22.62
C GLN A 352 -4.87 22.94 21.98
N LEU A 353 -4.51 22.99 20.70
CA LEU A 353 -3.95 21.86 19.97
C LEU A 353 -2.43 21.90 20.07
N TYR A 354 -1.85 20.77 20.41
CA TYR A 354 -0.42 20.51 20.42
C TYR A 354 -0.06 19.45 19.40
N ARG A 355 1.12 19.57 18.81
CA ARG A 355 1.76 18.53 17.99
C ARG A 355 3.06 18.12 18.64
N ARG A 356 3.35 16.83 18.60
CA ARG A 356 4.67 16.23 18.83
C ARG A 356 4.99 15.28 17.71
N THR A 357 6.26 15.02 17.48
CA THR A 357 6.70 14.08 16.46
C THR A 357 7.38 12.90 17.11
N LEU A 358 7.06 11.70 16.63
CA LEU A 358 7.71 10.47 17.00
C LEU A 358 8.97 10.27 16.16
N THR A 359 10.05 9.84 16.80
CA THR A 359 11.32 9.52 16.13
C THR A 359 11.58 8.01 16.04
N THR A 360 10.64 7.19 16.54
CA THR A 360 10.65 5.73 16.42
C THR A 360 9.22 5.20 16.52
N GLU A 361 8.98 4.06 15.89
CA GLU A 361 7.69 3.35 15.90
C GLU A 361 7.31 2.83 17.30
N LYS A 362 8.32 2.57 18.17
CA LYS A 362 8.10 2.09 19.55
C LYS A 362 8.76 3.01 20.59
N PRO A 363 8.17 4.19 20.88
CA PRO A 363 8.71 5.10 21.89
C PRO A 363 8.88 4.43 23.26
N SER A 364 10.04 4.56 23.90
CA SER A 364 10.34 3.96 25.20
C SER A 364 10.89 4.97 26.21
N SER A 365 11.14 6.21 25.77
CA SER A 365 11.59 7.31 26.61
C SER A 365 11.10 8.66 26.04
N SER A 366 11.20 9.72 26.84
CA SER A 366 10.87 11.09 26.39
C SER A 366 11.70 11.57 25.19
N ALA A 367 12.90 11.01 24.96
CA ALA A 367 13.75 11.37 23.83
C ALA A 367 13.16 10.94 22.47
N HIS A 368 12.22 9.99 22.48
CA HIS A 368 11.55 9.48 21.29
C HIS A 368 10.35 10.34 20.85
N LEU A 369 10.06 11.40 21.61
CA LEU A 369 8.98 12.34 21.36
C LEU A 369 9.57 13.74 21.34
N SER A 370 9.39 14.46 20.23
CA SER A 370 9.85 15.84 20.13
C SER A 370 9.17 16.74 21.19
N ARG A 371 9.74 17.92 21.42
CA ARG A 371 9.12 18.93 22.28
C ARG A 371 7.71 19.26 21.74
N ALA A 372 6.76 19.51 22.64
CA ALA A 372 5.42 19.94 22.22
C ALA A 372 5.50 21.29 21.48
N THR A 373 4.98 21.31 20.26
CA THR A 373 4.70 22.53 19.52
C THR A 373 3.23 22.89 19.74
N THR A 374 2.98 24.11 20.22
CA THR A 374 1.61 24.64 20.32
C THR A 374 1.19 25.10 18.94
N ILE A 375 0.09 24.55 18.41
CA ILE A 375 -0.41 24.91 17.08
C ILE A 375 -1.21 26.21 17.17
N ALA A 376 -2.34 26.19 17.89
CA ALA A 376 -3.16 27.35 18.21
C ALA A 376 -4.23 27.00 19.27
N THR A 377 -5.01 28.00 19.68
CA THR A 377 -6.24 27.85 20.49
C THR A 377 -7.47 27.69 19.57
N GLY A 378 -8.62 27.32 20.15
CA GLY A 378 -9.91 27.30 19.43
C GLY A 378 -10.33 25.92 18.90
N PHE A 379 -9.59 24.86 19.22
CA PHE A 379 -9.91 23.48 18.83
C PHE A 379 -10.92 22.84 19.79
N GLY A 380 -12.12 23.42 19.86
CA GLY A 380 -13.23 22.97 20.72
C GLY A 380 -13.92 21.70 20.25
N LEU A 381 -13.15 20.72 19.74
CA LEU A 381 -13.68 19.46 19.24
C LEU A 381 -14.34 18.66 20.38
N LYS A 382 -15.15 17.67 20.05
CA LYS A 382 -15.72 16.66 20.97
C LYS A 382 -14.98 15.33 20.90
N SER A 383 -14.44 15.03 19.74
CA SER A 383 -13.55 13.90 19.47
C SER A 383 -12.53 14.34 18.42
N ILE A 384 -11.40 13.62 18.34
CA ILE A 384 -10.37 13.88 17.34
C ILE A 384 -9.90 12.55 16.77
N THR A 385 -9.65 12.54 15.46
CA THR A 385 -8.95 11.47 14.76
C THR A 385 -8.10 12.06 13.65
N SER A 386 -7.29 11.25 12.98
CA SER A 386 -6.50 11.69 11.83
C SER A 386 -6.84 10.86 10.60
N PRO A 387 -7.24 11.51 9.49
CA PRO A 387 -7.44 10.82 8.23
C PRO A 387 -6.15 10.60 7.42
N GLY A 388 -5.03 11.13 7.89
CA GLY A 388 -3.72 10.98 7.28
C GLY A 388 -2.78 12.14 7.61
N ALA A 389 -1.61 12.14 6.97
CA ALA A 389 -0.51 13.08 7.22
C ALA A 389 -0.97 14.54 7.39
N GLY A 390 -0.62 15.15 8.52
CA GLY A 390 -0.90 16.56 8.74
C GLY A 390 -2.39 16.92 8.78
N ARG A 391 -3.28 15.94 8.97
CA ARG A 391 -4.73 16.16 9.07
C ARG A 391 -5.26 15.73 10.42
N ILE A 392 -6.20 16.49 10.95
CA ILE A 392 -7.05 16.07 12.05
C ILE A 392 -8.50 16.32 11.69
N LEU A 393 -9.39 15.45 12.14
CA LEU A 393 -10.82 15.52 11.91
C LEU A 393 -11.54 15.42 13.25
N GLY A 394 -12.59 16.21 13.42
CA GLY A 394 -13.36 16.21 14.66
C GLY A 394 -14.73 16.85 14.52
N ASN A 395 -15.67 16.39 15.34
CA ASN A 395 -16.97 17.03 15.49
C ASN A 395 -16.95 18.05 16.64
N VAL A 396 -17.86 19.00 16.60
CA VAL A 396 -18.05 20.02 17.64
C VAL A 396 -19.47 19.98 18.21
N THR A 397 -19.69 20.59 19.38
CA THR A 397 -20.98 20.55 20.08
C THR A 397 -22.12 21.17 19.28
N ASP A 398 -21.84 22.17 18.44
CA ASP A 398 -22.84 22.80 17.56
C ASP A 398 -23.31 21.92 16.39
N GLY A 399 -22.71 20.73 16.23
CA GLY A 399 -23.11 19.74 15.25
C GLY A 399 -22.34 19.78 13.93
N ARG A 400 -21.32 20.63 13.80
CA ARG A 400 -20.43 20.60 12.63
C ARG A 400 -19.43 19.43 12.69
N LEU A 401 -19.02 18.99 11.51
CA LEU A 401 -17.84 18.16 11.29
C LEU A 401 -16.75 19.01 10.63
N LEU A 402 -15.57 19.04 11.24
CA LEU A 402 -14.47 19.90 10.83
C LEU A 402 -13.26 19.03 10.45
N SER A 403 -12.60 19.39 9.36
CA SER A 403 -11.29 18.86 8.98
C SER A 403 -10.28 19.98 9.09
N TYR A 404 -9.22 19.77 9.85
CA TYR A 404 -8.12 20.72 9.95
C TYR A 404 -6.92 20.15 9.23
N LYS A 405 -6.28 21.04 8.51
CA LYS A 405 -4.94 20.84 7.99
C LYS A 405 -3.96 21.51 8.92
N ILE A 406 -2.98 20.75 9.41
CA ILE A 406 -1.97 21.21 10.35
C ILE A 406 -0.60 21.14 9.69
N ASN A 407 -0.05 22.31 9.38
CA ASN A 407 1.30 22.44 8.85
C ASN A 407 2.32 22.75 9.96
N GLY A 408 1.92 23.54 10.95
CA GLY A 408 2.77 24.03 12.02
C GLY A 408 2.03 25.04 12.89
N SER A 409 2.77 25.88 13.60
CA SER A 409 2.22 26.98 14.39
C SER A 409 2.07 28.28 13.55
N GLY A 410 1.36 29.28 14.08
CA GLY A 410 1.24 30.60 13.45
C GLY A 410 0.02 30.79 12.53
N PRO A 411 -0.16 31.99 11.93
CA PRO A 411 -1.36 32.37 11.17
C PRO A 411 -1.66 31.51 9.94
N GLU A 412 -0.62 30.98 9.29
CA GLU A 412 -0.71 30.08 8.14
C GLU A 412 -0.39 28.62 8.52
N GLY A 413 -0.15 28.38 9.81
CA GLY A 413 0.22 27.09 10.37
C GLY A 413 -0.89 26.04 10.23
N TRP A 414 -2.15 26.46 10.06
CA TRP A 414 -3.26 25.55 9.86
C TRP A 414 -4.43 26.20 9.12
N SER A 415 -5.30 25.37 8.54
CA SER A 415 -6.58 25.78 7.94
C SER A 415 -7.69 24.82 8.36
N VAL A 416 -8.94 25.27 8.27
CA VAL A 416 -10.12 24.46 8.60
C VAL A 416 -11.09 24.40 7.41
N GLY A 417 -11.52 23.19 7.10
CA GLY A 417 -12.64 22.88 6.21
C GLY A 417 -13.86 22.44 7.01
N VAL A 418 -15.05 22.81 6.54
CA VAL A 418 -16.32 22.39 7.15
C VAL A 418 -16.87 21.25 6.30
N LEU A 419 -16.72 20.01 6.78
CA LEU A 419 -17.21 18.83 6.09
C LEU A 419 -18.73 18.69 6.22
N ALA A 420 -19.29 19.09 7.36
CA ALA A 420 -20.73 19.15 7.55
C ALA A 420 -21.10 20.30 8.47
N THR A 421 -22.22 20.97 8.18
CA THR A 421 -22.69 22.14 8.94
C THR A 421 -23.56 21.77 10.15
N THR A 422 -24.18 20.58 10.13
CA THR A 422 -25.04 20.05 11.21
C THR A 422 -25.01 18.51 11.22
N GLY A 423 -25.65 17.86 12.19
CA GLY A 423 -25.83 16.40 12.24
C GLY A 423 -24.75 15.63 12.99
N TRP A 424 -23.63 16.27 13.37
CA TRP A 424 -22.49 15.63 14.03
C TRP A 424 -22.38 15.93 15.52
N SER A 425 -23.44 16.43 16.16
CA SER A 425 -23.44 16.69 17.61
C SER A 425 -23.61 15.41 18.44
N GLY A 426 -24.19 14.36 17.85
CA GLY A 426 -24.45 13.07 18.49
C GLY A 426 -23.21 12.20 18.76
N PRO A 427 -22.32 11.98 17.77
CA PRO A 427 -21.13 11.16 17.96
C PRO A 427 -20.27 11.57 19.16
N THR A 428 -19.82 10.57 19.91
CA THR A 428 -18.90 10.73 21.06
C THR A 428 -17.46 10.41 20.67
N HIS A 429 -17.25 9.54 19.68
CA HIS A 429 -15.94 9.25 19.11
C HIS A 429 -16.02 9.28 17.60
N LEU A 430 -14.95 9.77 16.99
CA LEU A 430 -14.68 9.66 15.57
C LEU A 430 -13.38 8.89 15.43
N LEU A 431 -13.34 8.01 14.44
CA LEU A 431 -12.20 7.16 14.17
C LEU A 431 -11.94 7.16 12.68
N SER A 432 -10.67 7.16 12.32
CA SER A 432 -10.24 7.05 10.94
C SER A 432 -8.94 6.23 10.92
N PRO A 433 -8.93 5.06 10.27
CA PRO A 433 -7.68 4.44 9.88
C PRO A 433 -7.02 5.20 8.72
N GLY A 434 -7.73 6.13 8.07
CA GLY A 434 -7.24 6.90 6.95
C GLY A 434 -7.83 6.45 5.63
N GLY A 435 -7.30 7.05 4.56
CA GLY A 435 -7.71 6.84 3.16
C GLY A 435 -9.21 6.85 2.89
N GLY A 436 -9.90 7.72 3.61
CA GLY A 436 -11.29 8.05 3.36
C GLY A 436 -12.28 7.31 4.25
N HIS A 437 -11.85 6.37 5.08
CA HIS A 437 -12.78 5.63 5.94
C HIS A 437 -12.96 6.33 7.28
N TYR A 438 -14.20 6.65 7.63
CA TYR A 438 -14.54 7.23 8.94
C TYR A 438 -15.57 6.38 9.66
N TYR A 439 -15.45 6.34 10.99
CA TYR A 439 -16.39 5.69 11.86
C TYR A 439 -16.83 6.63 12.96
N ALA A 440 -18.13 6.65 13.26
CA ALA A 440 -18.71 7.50 14.29
C ALA A 440 -19.43 6.65 15.32
N ARG A 441 -18.95 6.68 16.56
CA ARG A 441 -19.59 6.00 17.68
C ARG A 441 -20.55 6.95 18.38
N SER A 442 -21.80 6.54 18.49
CA SER A 442 -22.84 7.27 19.23
C SER A 442 -22.84 6.93 20.72
N SER A 443 -23.52 7.73 21.54
CA SER A 443 -23.65 7.48 22.99
C SER A 443 -24.29 6.13 23.34
N THR A 444 -25.14 5.58 22.46
CA THR A 444 -25.82 4.28 22.65
C THR A 444 -24.93 3.08 22.34
N GLY A 445 -23.71 3.32 21.84
CA GLY A 445 -22.78 2.25 21.43
C GLY A 445 -23.04 1.70 20.03
N ARG A 446 -23.83 2.38 19.20
CA ARG A 446 -23.88 2.18 17.74
C ARG A 446 -22.63 2.76 17.09
N LEU A 447 -22.04 2.05 16.13
CA LEU A 447 -20.89 2.47 15.32
C LEU A 447 -21.29 2.58 13.84
N ASP A 448 -21.43 3.80 13.36
CA ASP A 448 -21.75 4.10 11.96
C ASP A 448 -20.47 4.23 11.13
N ARG A 449 -20.56 3.91 9.83
CA ARG A 449 -19.45 4.02 8.86
C ARG A 449 -19.75 5.03 7.76
N TYR A 450 -18.69 5.68 7.28
CA TYR A 450 -18.70 6.68 6.23
C TYR A 450 -17.49 6.51 5.33
N ARG A 451 -17.61 6.98 4.08
CA ARG A 451 -16.53 7.01 3.10
C ARG A 451 -16.41 8.39 2.48
N ASP A 452 -15.24 8.98 2.59
CA ASP A 452 -14.83 10.22 1.97
C ASP A 452 -13.89 9.87 0.81
N VAL A 453 -14.25 10.24 -0.41
CA VAL A 453 -13.44 9.89 -1.59
C VAL A 453 -12.11 10.65 -1.56
N ASN A 454 -12.11 11.88 -1.05
CA ASN A 454 -10.95 12.74 -0.94
C ASN A 454 -10.85 13.41 0.45
N PRO A 455 -10.30 12.70 1.45
CA PRO A 455 -10.19 13.22 2.81
C PRO A 455 -9.27 14.45 2.98
N PHE A 456 -8.62 14.92 1.90
CA PHE A 456 -7.60 15.96 1.93
C PHE A 456 -8.04 17.31 1.34
N ASP A 457 -9.20 17.40 0.67
CA ASP A 457 -9.68 18.67 0.08
C ASP A 457 -10.43 19.58 1.08
N GLY A 458 -10.78 19.06 2.25
CA GLY A 458 -11.49 19.82 3.28
C GLY A 458 -12.97 20.07 2.96
N SER A 459 -13.53 19.33 2.00
CA SER A 459 -14.94 19.33 1.62
C SER A 459 -15.63 18.05 2.11
N GLY A 460 -16.90 18.13 2.47
CA GLY A 460 -17.71 16.93 2.76
C GLY A 460 -18.64 16.51 1.62
N THR A 461 -18.49 17.11 0.43
CA THR A 461 -19.37 16.88 -0.73
C THR A 461 -19.34 15.45 -1.26
N ASP A 462 -18.26 14.73 -1.00
CA ASP A 462 -17.96 13.38 -1.41
C ASP A 462 -17.93 12.39 -0.23
N ILE A 463 -18.48 12.81 0.93
CA ILE A 463 -18.75 11.91 2.06
C ILE A 463 -20.05 11.15 1.81
N GLN A 464 -19.91 9.83 1.65
CA GLN A 464 -20.98 8.86 1.62
C GLN A 464 -21.21 8.27 3.02
N SER A 465 -22.48 8.19 3.44
CA SER A 465 -22.90 7.52 4.68
C SER A 465 -23.59 6.17 4.41
N PHE A 466 -23.49 5.23 5.35
CA PHE A 466 -24.12 3.91 5.25
C PHE A 466 -25.10 3.66 6.43
N PRO A 467 -26.20 4.44 6.56
CA PRO A 467 -27.03 4.44 7.77
C PRO A 467 -27.83 3.15 8.03
N ASN A 468 -28.09 2.37 6.98
CA ASN A 468 -28.78 1.07 7.07
C ASN A 468 -27.81 -0.11 7.16
N ASP A 469 -26.51 0.17 7.15
CA ASP A 469 -25.44 -0.83 7.18
C ASP A 469 -24.28 -0.34 8.09
N PRO A 470 -24.57 -0.11 9.39
CA PRO A 470 -23.56 0.25 10.37
C PRO A 470 -22.68 -0.97 10.70
N VAL A 471 -21.46 -0.73 11.20
CA VAL A 471 -20.59 -1.80 11.70
C VAL A 471 -21.27 -2.59 12.83
N SER A 472 -21.95 -1.86 13.72
CA SER A 472 -22.81 -2.46 14.74
C SER A 472 -23.85 -1.47 15.22
N THR A 473 -25.01 -1.98 15.61
CA THR A 473 -26.11 -1.21 16.21
C THR A 473 -25.94 -1.00 17.72
N SER A 474 -25.04 -1.73 18.38
CA SER A 474 -24.76 -1.61 19.83
C SER A 474 -23.40 -2.23 20.21
N GLY A 475 -23.05 -2.25 21.51
CA GLY A 475 -21.88 -2.99 22.01
C GLY A 475 -20.55 -2.24 21.99
N TRP A 476 -20.47 -1.06 21.35
CA TRP A 476 -19.30 -0.18 21.43
C TRP A 476 -19.37 0.70 22.68
N ASN A 477 -19.04 0.12 23.83
CA ASN A 477 -19.13 0.73 25.16
C ASN A 477 -17.78 1.22 25.72
N GLN A 478 -16.73 1.24 24.90
CA GLN A 478 -15.40 1.72 25.29
C GLN A 478 -15.43 3.21 25.65
N VAL A 479 -14.64 3.58 26.67
CA VAL A 479 -14.46 4.98 27.10
C VAL A 479 -13.41 5.72 26.27
N LEU A 480 -12.51 4.96 25.64
CA LEU A 480 -11.53 5.46 24.68
C LEU A 480 -11.51 4.53 23.47
N LEU A 481 -11.34 5.13 22.29
CA LEU A 481 -11.23 4.41 21.02
C LEU A 481 -10.15 5.10 20.16
N SER A 482 -9.34 4.29 19.48
CA SER A 482 -8.42 4.75 18.44
C SER A 482 -8.35 3.72 17.33
N ALA A 483 -8.47 4.17 16.08
CA ALA A 483 -8.13 3.35 14.94
C ALA A 483 -6.60 3.31 14.76
N ARG A 484 -6.08 2.18 14.27
CA ARG A 484 -4.73 2.13 13.72
C ARG A 484 -4.69 2.96 12.44
N PRO A 485 -3.79 3.95 12.32
CA PRO A 485 -3.65 4.66 11.07
C PRO A 485 -3.02 3.75 10.02
N TRP A 486 -3.45 3.91 8.78
CA TRP A 486 -2.76 3.45 7.60
C TRP A 486 -1.45 4.23 7.54
N THR A 487 -0.36 3.58 7.91
CA THR A 487 0.97 4.13 7.75
C THR A 487 1.19 4.40 6.27
N GLY A 488 1.42 5.66 5.93
CA GLY A 488 1.71 6.02 4.55
C GLY A 488 3.19 6.22 4.37
N LEU A 489 3.71 5.62 3.31
CA LEU A 489 5.09 5.77 2.92
C LEU A 489 5.28 7.14 2.25
N VAL A 490 6.41 7.77 2.51
CA VAL A 490 6.88 8.90 1.71
C VAL A 490 7.36 8.33 0.36
N SER A 491 6.63 8.67 -0.69
CA SER A 491 6.92 8.26 -2.05
C SER A 491 7.92 9.21 -2.69
N VAL A 492 9.07 8.71 -3.11
CA VAL A 492 10.13 9.49 -3.74
C VAL A 492 10.41 8.92 -5.13
N TYR A 493 10.30 9.76 -6.14
CA TYR A 493 10.70 9.44 -7.49
C TYR A 493 12.06 10.03 -7.78
N GLY A 494 12.89 9.27 -8.48
CA GLY A 494 14.20 9.71 -8.93
C GLY A 494 14.41 9.48 -10.42
N ALA A 495 15.43 10.13 -10.96
CA ALA A 495 15.83 9.94 -12.35
C ALA A 495 17.34 9.78 -12.46
N LYS A 496 17.75 8.77 -13.21
CA LYS A 496 19.15 8.46 -13.52
C LYS A 496 19.62 9.22 -14.75
N PRO A 497 20.95 9.49 -14.87
CA PRO A 497 21.51 10.14 -16.05
C PRO A 497 21.25 9.38 -17.37
N ASP A 498 21.08 8.06 -17.31
CA ASP A 498 20.75 7.20 -18.45
C ASP A 498 19.24 7.22 -18.83
N GLY A 499 18.43 8.02 -18.14
CA GLY A 499 17.01 8.16 -18.40
C GLY A 499 16.12 7.13 -17.71
N ARG A 500 16.66 6.20 -16.91
CA ARG A 500 15.80 5.34 -16.06
C ARG A 500 15.20 6.13 -14.91
N ILE A 501 13.99 5.77 -14.52
CA ILE A 501 13.31 6.32 -13.33
C ILE A 501 13.51 5.35 -12.17
N SER A 502 13.61 5.87 -10.96
CA SER A 502 13.53 5.08 -9.73
C SER A 502 12.33 5.49 -8.90
N TYR A 503 11.88 4.55 -8.08
CA TYR A 503 10.86 4.76 -7.08
C TYR A 503 11.35 4.18 -5.76
N THR A 504 11.31 5.00 -4.71
CA THR A 504 11.58 4.59 -3.34
C THR A 504 10.41 4.99 -2.46
N ALA A 505 9.88 4.03 -1.70
CA ALA A 505 8.90 4.30 -0.65
C ALA A 505 9.59 4.11 0.70
N LEU A 506 9.57 5.14 1.54
CA LEU A 506 10.22 5.14 2.85
C LEU A 506 9.22 5.38 3.98
N ASP A 507 9.41 4.71 5.11
CA ASP A 507 8.64 5.00 6.32
C ASP A 507 9.06 6.37 6.89
N PRO A 508 8.15 7.32 7.15
CA PRO A 508 8.52 8.66 7.62
C PRO A 508 9.09 8.70 9.06
N VAL A 509 8.91 7.65 9.86
CA VAL A 509 9.34 7.57 11.26
C VAL A 509 10.65 6.82 11.40
N SER A 510 10.72 5.59 10.88
CA SER A 510 11.94 4.77 10.92
C SER A 510 12.90 5.09 9.77
N GLY A 511 12.38 5.64 8.67
CA GLY A 511 13.08 5.87 7.40
C GLY A 511 13.61 4.62 6.73
N GLU A 512 13.06 3.46 7.07
CA GLU A 512 13.29 2.23 6.33
C GLU A 512 12.80 2.38 4.89
N LYS A 513 13.60 1.91 3.92
CA LYS A 513 13.16 1.77 2.53
C LYS A 513 12.32 0.51 2.40
N VAL A 514 11.00 0.68 2.36
CA VAL A 514 10.05 -0.43 2.21
C VAL A 514 9.99 -0.91 0.76
N VAL A 515 10.13 0.00 -0.19
CA VAL A 515 10.21 -0.31 -1.63
C VAL A 515 11.37 0.46 -2.24
N SER A 516 12.16 -0.21 -3.08
CA SER A 516 13.17 0.43 -3.93
C SER A 516 13.24 -0.30 -5.26
N THR A 517 12.93 0.38 -6.36
CA THR A 517 12.98 -0.20 -7.69
C THR A 517 13.42 0.81 -8.74
N VAL A 518 13.89 0.29 -9.88
CA VAL A 518 14.37 1.08 -11.02
C VAL A 518 13.74 0.52 -12.27
N SER A 519 13.27 1.40 -13.15
CA SER A 519 12.65 1.00 -14.42
C SER A 519 13.67 0.30 -15.33
N THR A 520 13.21 -0.69 -16.08
CA THR A 520 14.01 -1.31 -17.15
C THR A 520 14.08 -0.41 -18.37
N GLN A 521 12.95 0.20 -18.73
CA GLN A 521 12.86 1.19 -19.79
C GLN A 521 13.47 2.54 -19.41
N THR A 522 13.91 3.30 -20.41
CA THR A 522 14.43 4.66 -20.25
C THR A 522 13.43 5.69 -20.78
N LEU A 523 13.56 6.93 -20.32
CA LEU A 523 12.81 8.06 -20.84
C LEU A 523 13.14 8.40 -22.30
N GLY A 524 14.18 7.80 -22.89
CA GLY A 524 14.66 8.13 -24.23
C GLY A 524 15.38 9.49 -24.33
N PHE A 525 15.69 10.12 -23.20
CA PHE A 525 16.50 11.34 -23.10
C PHE A 525 17.17 11.42 -21.73
N THR A 526 18.21 12.25 -21.61
CA THR A 526 18.85 12.56 -20.33
C THR A 526 18.00 13.55 -19.51
N PRO A 527 17.50 13.15 -18.33
CA PRO A 527 16.70 14.02 -17.47
C PRO A 527 17.55 15.15 -16.91
N ARG A 528 16.98 16.35 -16.84
CA ARG A 528 17.65 17.55 -16.30
C ARG A 528 17.06 17.96 -14.94
N ALA A 529 15.73 17.97 -14.81
CA ALA A 529 15.02 18.22 -13.57
C ALA A 529 13.73 17.39 -13.53
N LEU A 530 13.21 17.13 -12.33
CA LEU A 530 12.05 16.27 -12.11
C LEU A 530 11.19 16.83 -10.97
N ALA A 531 9.88 16.90 -11.18
CA ALA A 531 8.89 17.22 -10.15
C ALA A 531 7.77 16.18 -10.12
N THR A 532 7.43 15.71 -8.92
CA THR A 532 6.32 14.79 -8.68
C THR A 532 5.05 15.59 -8.43
N LEU A 533 4.04 15.44 -9.29
CA LEU A 533 2.74 16.11 -9.10
C LEU A 533 1.85 15.35 -8.12
N ASN A 534 1.83 14.02 -8.23
CA ASN A 534 1.04 13.08 -7.45
C ASN A 534 1.64 11.67 -7.56
N SER A 535 0.91 10.65 -7.11
CA SER A 535 1.38 9.25 -7.07
C SER A 535 1.61 8.60 -8.43
N ASP A 536 1.13 9.18 -9.52
CA ASP A 536 1.23 8.59 -10.85
C ASP A 536 1.71 9.55 -11.95
N THR A 537 1.97 10.81 -11.62
CA THR A 537 2.29 11.85 -12.62
C THR A 537 3.56 12.59 -12.24
N LEU A 538 4.57 12.50 -13.09
CA LEU A 538 5.81 13.27 -13.00
C LEU A 538 5.93 14.25 -14.16
N LEU A 539 6.58 15.37 -13.90
CA LEU A 539 7.03 16.32 -14.91
C LEU A 539 8.56 16.29 -14.98
N VAL A 540 9.10 16.01 -16.16
CA VAL A 540 10.54 15.83 -16.35
C VAL A 540 11.05 16.71 -17.49
N THR A 541 12.06 17.52 -17.20
CA THR A 541 12.74 18.31 -18.24
C THR A 541 13.89 17.53 -18.85
N ASN A 542 14.20 17.79 -20.12
CA ASN A 542 15.40 17.28 -20.77
C ASN A 542 16.46 18.39 -20.96
N THR A 543 17.64 18.00 -21.42
CA THR A 543 18.76 18.92 -21.70
C THR A 543 18.45 19.94 -22.79
N ASP A 544 17.58 19.61 -23.74
CA ASP A 544 17.21 20.48 -24.88
C ASP A 544 16.13 21.51 -24.52
N GLY A 545 15.71 21.58 -23.26
CA GLY A 545 14.73 22.56 -22.79
C GLY A 545 13.28 22.19 -23.11
N SER A 546 12.94 20.91 -23.13
CA SER A 546 11.55 20.41 -23.28
C SER A 546 11.04 19.81 -21.97
N LEU A 547 9.73 19.88 -21.76
CA LEU A 547 9.04 19.25 -20.63
C LEU A 547 8.20 18.07 -21.11
N TYR A 548 8.25 16.97 -20.37
CA TYR A 548 7.46 15.77 -20.61
C TYR A 548 6.63 15.41 -19.39
N ARG A 549 5.41 14.94 -19.61
CA ARG A 549 4.65 14.20 -18.60
C ARG A 549 5.04 12.73 -18.66
N VAL A 550 5.28 12.15 -17.49
CA VAL A 550 5.56 10.73 -17.30
C VAL A 550 4.51 10.19 -16.37
N ASP A 551 3.70 9.26 -16.89
CA ASP A 551 2.61 8.61 -16.16
C ASP A 551 3.13 7.27 -15.63
N ILE A 552 3.27 7.13 -14.31
CA ILE A 552 3.68 5.88 -13.67
C ILE A 552 2.52 4.89 -13.73
N THR A 553 2.77 3.72 -14.33
CA THR A 553 1.76 2.67 -14.50
C THR A 553 1.94 1.50 -13.54
N GLY A 554 3.07 1.43 -12.86
CA GLY A 554 3.37 0.43 -11.84
C GLY A 554 4.63 0.81 -11.07
N THR A 555 4.72 0.41 -9.81
CA THR A 555 5.89 0.67 -8.96
C THR A 555 6.64 -0.59 -8.54
N GLN A 556 6.14 -1.79 -8.86
CA GLN A 556 6.80 -3.08 -8.64
C GLN A 556 6.27 -4.13 -9.64
N PRO A 557 6.87 -4.29 -10.84
CA PRO A 557 8.02 -3.55 -11.35
C PRO A 557 7.68 -2.07 -11.66
N LEU A 558 8.70 -1.21 -11.69
CA LEU A 558 8.52 0.19 -12.08
C LEU A 558 8.32 0.33 -13.58
N THR A 559 7.10 0.68 -13.97
CA THR A 559 6.70 0.90 -15.36
C THR A 559 6.06 2.28 -15.50
N PHE A 560 6.18 2.88 -16.67
CA PHE A 560 5.59 4.18 -16.97
C PHE A 560 5.24 4.32 -18.46
N THR A 561 4.39 5.29 -18.79
CA THR A 561 4.21 5.80 -20.14
C THR A 561 4.66 7.25 -20.18
N ARG A 562 5.20 7.69 -21.32
CA ARG A 562 5.58 9.09 -21.54
C ARG A 562 4.69 9.64 -22.64
N THR A 563 4.20 10.87 -22.48
CA THR A 563 3.46 11.52 -23.57
C THR A 563 4.39 11.76 -24.77
N ASP A 564 3.92 11.44 -25.99
CA ASP A 564 4.64 11.75 -27.23
C ASP A 564 4.71 13.25 -27.51
N GLN A 565 3.69 13.98 -27.02
CA GLN A 565 3.60 15.42 -27.14
C GLN A 565 4.40 16.09 -26.00
N ARG A 566 5.38 16.92 -26.39
CA ARG A 566 6.12 17.79 -25.46
C ARG A 566 5.14 18.79 -24.85
N LEU A 567 5.19 19.01 -23.54
CA LEU A 567 4.47 20.09 -22.83
C LEU A 567 5.15 21.46 -23.07
N GLY A 568 5.52 21.74 -24.33
CA GLY A 568 6.18 22.97 -24.76
C GLY A 568 7.72 22.92 -24.73
N GLY A 569 8.33 23.90 -25.41
CA GLY A 569 9.78 24.18 -25.39
C GLY A 569 10.10 25.41 -24.53
N GLY A 570 11.38 25.60 -24.19
CA GLY A 570 11.85 26.69 -23.32
C GLY A 570 11.99 26.33 -21.83
N TRP A 571 11.84 25.05 -21.49
CA TRP A 571 12.00 24.51 -20.15
C TRP A 571 13.47 24.23 -19.80
N THR A 572 14.28 25.28 -19.75
CA THR A 572 15.72 25.21 -19.42
C THR A 572 16.01 25.05 -17.92
N HIS A 573 15.06 24.49 -17.18
CA HIS A 573 15.12 24.41 -15.72
C HIS A 573 16.07 23.32 -15.25
N ASP A 574 16.92 23.66 -14.29
CA ASP A 574 17.85 22.74 -13.61
C ASP A 574 17.24 22.11 -12.36
N LEU A 575 16.24 22.77 -11.79
CA LEU A 575 15.50 22.33 -10.61
C LEU A 575 14.02 22.56 -10.88
N LEU A 576 13.18 21.61 -10.45
CA LEU A 576 11.74 21.66 -10.62
C LEU A 576 11.08 21.07 -9.37
N VAL A 577 10.10 21.75 -8.80
CA VAL A 577 9.35 21.28 -7.63
C VAL A 577 7.89 21.67 -7.75
N TYR A 578 7.00 20.82 -7.24
CA TYR A 578 5.57 21.09 -7.17
C TYR A 578 5.15 21.20 -5.72
N ASP A 579 4.38 22.22 -5.38
CA ASP A 579 4.02 22.50 -3.99
C ASP A 579 2.82 21.70 -3.48
N GLY A 580 2.10 20.99 -4.35
CA GLY A 580 0.85 20.31 -4.02
C GLY A 580 -0.40 21.17 -4.19
N PHE A 581 -0.27 22.49 -4.37
CA PHE A 581 -1.38 23.47 -4.39
C PHE A 581 -1.56 24.14 -5.74
N GLY A 582 -1.17 23.46 -6.81
CA GLY A 582 -1.28 23.99 -8.15
C GLY A 582 -0.16 24.94 -8.53
N SER A 583 0.97 25.01 -7.79
CA SER A 583 2.14 25.78 -8.21
C SER A 583 3.34 24.89 -8.50
N LEU A 584 3.83 24.96 -9.74
CA LEU A 584 5.10 24.38 -10.15
C LEU A 584 6.16 25.48 -10.14
N PHE A 585 7.25 25.27 -9.41
CA PHE A 585 8.38 26.17 -9.35
C PHE A 585 9.58 25.56 -10.04
N GLY A 586 10.39 26.40 -10.68
CA GLY A 586 11.64 25.94 -11.26
C GLY A 586 12.72 27.00 -11.29
N ARG A 587 13.97 26.55 -11.18
CA ARG A 587 15.15 27.39 -11.37
C ARG A 587 15.65 27.28 -12.82
N ALA A 588 15.69 28.40 -13.52
CA ALA A 588 16.30 28.49 -14.85
C ALA A 588 17.47 29.49 -14.80
N GLY A 589 18.71 28.97 -14.76
CA GLY A 589 19.89 29.80 -14.51
C GLY A 589 19.80 30.48 -13.13
N ALA A 590 19.87 31.81 -13.10
CA ALA A 590 19.77 32.60 -11.87
C ALA A 590 18.34 33.11 -11.58
N ARG A 591 17.32 32.59 -12.28
CA ARG A 591 15.91 32.98 -12.15
C ARG A 591 15.11 31.90 -11.43
N LEU A 592 14.10 32.32 -10.66
CA LEU A 592 13.06 31.45 -10.12
C LEU A 592 11.73 31.78 -10.82
N LEU A 593 11.14 30.77 -11.45
CA LEU A 593 9.87 30.87 -12.18
C LEU A 593 8.79 30.04 -11.49
N ARG A 594 7.54 30.50 -11.55
CA ARG A 594 6.33 29.82 -11.06
C ARG A 594 5.34 29.63 -12.21
N TYR A 595 4.66 28.49 -12.24
CA TYR A 595 3.60 28.15 -13.17
C TYR A 595 2.38 27.64 -12.38
N THR A 596 1.17 27.91 -12.86
CA THR A 596 -0.07 27.36 -12.32
C THR A 596 -0.38 26.04 -13.01
N VAL A 597 -0.50 24.96 -12.23
CA VAL A 597 -0.93 23.63 -12.67
C VAL A 597 -2.43 23.51 -12.44
N THR A 598 -3.22 23.38 -13.50
CA THR A 598 -4.69 23.39 -13.39
C THR A 598 -5.31 21.99 -13.38
N LYS A 599 -4.53 20.95 -13.69
CA LYS A 599 -4.99 19.54 -13.75
C LYS A 599 -3.95 18.60 -13.14
N ALA A 600 -4.44 17.49 -12.56
CA ALA A 600 -3.59 16.42 -12.05
C ALA A 600 -2.72 15.75 -13.13
N LYS A 601 -3.23 15.66 -14.36
CA LYS A 601 -2.51 15.13 -15.55
C LYS A 601 -2.48 16.18 -16.66
N PRO A 602 -1.53 17.14 -16.64
CA PRO A 602 -1.42 18.15 -17.68
C PRO A 602 -1.23 17.52 -19.07
N VAL A 603 -1.97 17.98 -20.08
CA VAL A 603 -1.86 17.52 -21.48
C VAL A 603 -1.48 18.68 -22.38
N ASP A 604 -2.08 19.85 -22.15
CA ASP A 604 -1.85 21.04 -22.97
C ASP A 604 -1.19 22.13 -22.13
N PRO A 605 0.08 22.49 -22.38
CA PRO A 605 0.78 23.49 -21.58
C PRO A 605 0.12 24.87 -21.64
N ALA A 606 -0.61 25.21 -22.72
CA ALA A 606 -1.25 26.51 -22.86
C ALA A 606 -2.47 26.70 -21.93
N THR A 607 -3.06 25.61 -21.45
CA THR A 607 -4.24 25.61 -20.57
C THR A 607 -3.99 24.95 -19.22
N ASP A 608 -3.01 24.04 -19.15
CA ASP A 608 -2.72 23.23 -17.97
C ASP A 608 -1.51 23.71 -17.16
N LEU A 609 -0.59 24.48 -17.78
CA LEU A 609 0.63 25.03 -17.17
C LEU A 609 0.73 26.54 -17.43
N ILE A 610 -0.22 27.29 -16.86
CA ILE A 610 -0.46 28.70 -17.19
C ILE A 610 0.20 29.67 -16.21
N ASN A 611 -0.01 30.97 -16.41
CA ASN A 611 0.41 32.04 -15.50
C ASN A 611 1.91 32.00 -15.15
N ARG A 612 2.77 31.80 -16.16
CA ARG A 612 4.22 31.87 -15.99
C ARG A 612 4.61 33.21 -15.35
N THR A 613 5.09 33.13 -14.12
CA THR A 613 5.43 34.27 -13.28
C THR A 613 6.91 34.21 -12.93
N GLU A 614 7.63 35.32 -13.12
CA GLU A 614 9.00 35.44 -12.62
C GLU A 614 9.00 35.92 -11.18
N ILE A 615 9.35 35.03 -10.25
CA ILE A 615 9.41 35.33 -8.83
C ILE A 615 10.71 36.08 -8.51
N VAL A 616 11.84 35.54 -9.01
CA VAL A 616 13.17 36.13 -8.86
C VAL A 616 13.82 36.26 -10.23
N SER A 617 14.22 37.48 -10.60
CA SER A 617 14.75 37.81 -11.92
C SER A 617 16.26 37.57 -12.08
N SER A 618 17.01 37.56 -10.98
CA SER A 618 18.46 37.31 -10.96
C SER A 618 18.95 36.89 -9.57
N GLY A 619 20.14 36.31 -9.47
CA GLY A 619 20.79 35.97 -8.20
C GLY A 619 20.26 34.70 -7.50
N PHE A 620 19.29 33.98 -8.07
CA PHE A 620 18.78 32.73 -7.50
C PHE A 620 19.65 31.52 -7.89
N SER A 621 20.88 31.47 -7.38
CA SER A 621 21.89 30.46 -7.73
C SER A 621 21.99 29.34 -6.69
N LEU A 622 20.86 28.70 -6.35
CA LEU A 622 20.80 27.66 -5.31
C LEU A 622 21.02 26.26 -5.90
N PRO A 623 21.87 25.40 -5.32
CA PRO A 623 22.14 24.05 -5.83
C PRO A 623 20.98 23.07 -5.61
N THR A 624 20.03 23.40 -4.74
CA THR A 624 18.91 22.52 -4.37
C THR A 624 17.62 23.33 -4.29
N LEU A 625 16.49 22.64 -4.41
CA LEU A 625 15.17 23.23 -4.26
C LEU A 625 14.19 22.13 -3.85
N ALA A 626 13.40 22.37 -2.81
CA ALA A 626 12.26 21.57 -2.40
C ALA A 626 11.04 22.50 -2.19
N ALA A 627 9.83 21.95 -2.32
CA ALA A 627 8.62 22.62 -1.88
C ALA A 627 8.12 21.95 -0.59
N THR A 628 7.77 22.75 0.42
CA THR A 628 7.37 22.27 1.74
C THR A 628 5.89 22.56 2.05
N GLY A 629 5.25 23.38 1.23
CA GLY A 629 3.85 23.75 1.32
C GLY A 629 3.50 24.82 0.28
N LYS A 630 2.26 25.33 0.35
CA LYS A 630 1.70 26.30 -0.61
C LYS A 630 2.59 27.53 -0.73
N GLY A 631 3.30 27.66 -1.86
CA GLY A 631 4.25 28.76 -2.05
C GLY A 631 5.46 28.78 -1.11
N HIS A 632 5.67 27.74 -0.29
CA HIS A 632 6.83 27.64 0.59
C HIS A 632 7.89 26.73 -0.03
N LEU A 633 9.10 27.28 -0.17
CA LEU A 633 10.24 26.59 -0.76
C LEU A 633 11.39 26.51 0.24
N LEU A 634 12.19 25.47 0.09
CA LEU A 634 13.36 25.20 0.93
C LEU A 634 14.57 24.92 0.04
N ALA A 635 15.71 25.51 0.39
CA ALA A 635 16.94 25.33 -0.36
C ALA A 635 18.17 25.37 0.55
N ALA A 636 19.13 24.49 0.28
CA ALA A 636 20.47 24.58 0.81
C ALA A 636 21.33 25.45 -0.10
N HIS A 637 22.10 26.35 0.49
CA HIS A 637 23.05 27.20 -0.20
C HIS A 637 24.48 26.63 -0.11
N THR A 638 25.34 26.98 -1.05
CA THR A 638 26.72 26.45 -1.15
C THR A 638 27.62 26.87 0.01
N ASP A 639 27.31 27.97 0.69
CA ASP A 639 27.95 28.44 1.93
C ASP A 639 27.52 27.65 3.18
N GLY A 640 26.60 26.70 3.02
CA GLY A 640 26.16 25.80 4.07
C GLY A 640 24.92 26.22 4.83
N LYS A 641 24.20 27.25 4.37
CA LYS A 641 22.92 27.67 4.95
C LYS A 641 21.76 26.79 4.49
N LEU A 642 20.75 26.66 5.35
CA LEU A 642 19.40 26.26 4.96
C LEU A 642 18.52 27.49 4.89
N ILE A 643 17.81 27.67 3.78
CA ILE A 643 17.04 28.87 3.50
C ILE A 643 15.60 28.49 3.18
N ALA A 644 14.67 29.11 3.89
CA ALA A 644 13.25 29.08 3.58
C ALA A 644 12.87 30.30 2.73
N TYR A 645 12.01 30.08 1.76
CA TYR A 645 11.42 31.13 0.94
C TYR A 645 9.90 31.03 1.00
N THR A 646 9.24 32.18 1.05
CA THR A 646 7.83 32.28 0.69
C THR A 646 7.76 32.93 -0.68
N ALA A 647 7.08 32.33 -1.64
CA ALA A 647 7.06 32.74 -3.05
C ALA A 647 5.62 32.74 -3.56
N VAL A 648 4.96 33.89 -3.43
CA VAL A 648 3.52 34.03 -3.70
C VAL A 648 3.29 34.59 -5.12
N GLY A 649 4.08 35.59 -5.53
CA GLY A 649 3.91 36.30 -6.80
C GLY A 649 5.19 37.00 -7.30
N ALA A 650 5.08 37.73 -8.41
CA ALA A 650 6.22 38.44 -9.00
C ALA A 650 6.73 39.52 -8.04
N GLY A 651 7.99 39.41 -7.58
CA GLY A 651 8.57 40.31 -6.58
C GLY A 651 7.95 40.19 -5.18
N ASP A 652 6.98 39.29 -4.99
CA ASP A 652 6.32 39.00 -3.72
C ASP A 652 6.88 37.70 -3.15
N TRP A 653 8.09 37.83 -2.61
CA TRP A 653 8.80 36.75 -1.96
C TRP A 653 9.59 37.22 -0.74
N SER A 654 9.74 36.33 0.23
CA SER A 654 10.57 36.52 1.42
C SER A 654 11.62 35.43 1.51
N ARG A 655 12.70 35.72 2.24
CA ARG A 655 13.78 34.78 2.53
C ARG A 655 14.11 34.83 4.01
N THR A 656 14.26 33.64 4.60
CA THR A 656 14.76 33.47 5.96
C THR A 656 15.78 32.33 6.02
N ASP A 657 16.93 32.58 6.65
CA ASP A 657 17.94 31.56 6.87
C ASP A 657 17.54 30.74 8.11
N LEU A 658 17.12 29.48 7.94
CA LEU A 658 16.75 28.57 9.02
C LEU A 658 17.99 28.01 9.74
N ALA A 659 19.09 27.81 9.01
CA ALA A 659 20.37 27.38 9.57
C ALA A 659 21.52 28.14 8.91
N SER A 660 22.53 28.51 9.70
CA SER A 660 23.69 29.28 9.22
C SER A 660 24.82 28.41 8.66
N THR A 661 24.90 27.14 9.08
CA THR A 661 25.92 26.16 8.65
C THR A 661 25.33 24.74 8.62
N GLY A 662 26.12 23.74 8.17
CA GLY A 662 25.74 22.32 8.24
C GLY A 662 25.04 21.76 7.00
N TRP A 663 24.70 22.61 6.02
CA TRP A 663 24.02 22.23 4.77
C TRP A 663 24.92 22.28 3.53
N ALA A 664 26.22 22.49 3.71
CA ALA A 664 27.19 22.50 2.61
C ALA A 664 27.30 21.10 1.98
N GLY A 665 27.55 21.03 0.67
CA GLY A 665 27.64 19.75 -0.05
C GLY A 665 26.30 19.06 -0.30
N SER A 666 25.17 19.72 -0.02
CA SER A 666 23.84 19.25 -0.41
C SER A 666 23.72 19.22 -1.94
N THR A 667 23.37 18.06 -2.48
CA THR A 667 23.17 17.85 -3.93
C THR A 667 21.70 17.76 -4.32
N SER A 668 20.83 17.38 -3.38
CA SER A 668 19.39 17.39 -3.56
C SER A 668 18.69 17.64 -2.23
N LEU A 669 17.55 18.31 -2.29
CA LEU A 669 16.59 18.43 -1.21
C LEU A 669 15.23 18.01 -1.74
N PHE A 670 14.48 17.28 -0.93
CA PHE A 670 13.09 16.96 -1.22
C PHE A 670 12.29 16.93 0.08
N SER A 671 10.99 17.16 -0.04
CA SER A 671 10.05 17.16 1.07
C SER A 671 8.68 16.71 0.57
N PRO A 672 7.99 15.82 1.29
CA PRO A 672 6.56 15.58 1.06
C PRO A 672 5.68 16.66 1.71
N GLY A 673 6.27 17.60 2.47
CA GLY A 673 5.56 18.59 3.30
C GLY A 673 5.55 18.22 4.79
N GLY A 674 4.76 18.93 5.58
CA GLY A 674 4.54 18.63 7.01
C GLY A 674 5.76 18.84 7.91
N GLY A 675 6.81 19.52 7.43
CA GLY A 675 8.06 19.75 8.17
C GLY A 675 9.10 18.64 8.02
N LEU A 676 8.84 17.62 7.19
CA LEU A 676 9.82 16.57 6.90
C LEU A 676 10.71 16.99 5.73
N TYR A 677 12.02 17.13 5.98
CA TYR A 677 13.00 17.50 4.96
C TYR A 677 14.02 16.38 4.80
N TYR A 678 14.42 16.10 3.56
CA TYR A 678 15.42 15.08 3.26
C TYR A 678 16.53 15.68 2.43
N ARG A 679 17.77 15.45 2.88
CA ARG A 679 18.98 16.00 2.26
C ARG A 679 19.86 14.90 1.72
N ARG A 680 20.16 14.96 0.43
CA ARG A 680 21.15 14.08 -0.23
C ARG A 680 22.52 14.77 -0.31
N ASN A 681 23.57 14.13 0.17
CA ASN A 681 24.96 14.62 0.01
C ASN A 681 25.61 14.12 -1.30
N SER A 682 26.86 14.52 -1.55
CA SER A 682 27.63 14.10 -2.75
C SER A 682 27.89 12.60 -2.83
N ASN A 683 27.92 11.91 -1.68
CA ASN A 683 28.12 10.45 -1.59
C ASN A 683 26.83 9.67 -1.89
N GLY A 684 25.70 10.38 -2.08
CA GLY A 684 24.40 9.79 -2.32
C GLY A 684 23.72 9.22 -1.09
N GLU A 685 24.12 9.67 0.10
CA GLU A 685 23.47 9.37 1.38
C GLU A 685 22.39 10.40 1.65
N VAL A 686 21.25 9.96 2.21
CA VAL A 686 20.14 10.83 2.59
C VAL A 686 20.01 10.92 4.11
N THR A 687 19.92 12.15 4.62
CA THR A 687 19.64 12.44 6.02
C THR A 687 18.26 13.09 6.16
N GLY A 688 17.47 12.62 7.12
CA GLY A 688 16.17 13.19 7.47
C GLY A 688 16.30 14.32 8.47
N PHE A 689 15.47 15.34 8.32
CA PHE A 689 15.32 16.44 9.26
C PHE A 689 13.84 16.69 9.49
N LEU A 690 13.52 17.12 10.70
CA LEU A 690 12.19 17.51 11.09
C LEU A 690 12.22 18.96 11.54
N ASP A 691 11.36 19.76 10.95
CA ASP A 691 11.03 21.09 11.39
C ASP A 691 9.62 21.04 12.00
N ALA A 692 9.54 21.29 13.31
CA ALA A 692 8.27 21.18 14.02
C ALA A 692 7.35 22.38 13.82
N SER A 693 7.78 23.44 13.12
CA SER A 693 7.00 24.64 12.80
C SER A 693 7.43 25.22 11.44
N PRO A 694 7.26 24.49 10.33
CA PRO A 694 7.97 24.74 9.07
C PRO A 694 7.70 26.09 8.39
N PHE A 695 6.71 26.85 8.87
CA PHE A 695 6.30 28.14 8.31
C PHE A 695 6.44 29.31 9.30
N ASP A 696 7.08 29.10 10.46
CA ASP A 696 7.33 30.17 11.43
C ASP A 696 8.57 31.03 11.09
N GLY A 697 9.33 30.62 10.07
CA GLY A 697 10.56 31.29 9.63
C GLY A 697 11.75 31.06 10.54
N SER A 698 11.72 30.05 11.42
CA SER A 698 12.78 29.74 12.38
C SER A 698 13.28 28.32 12.18
N GLY A 699 14.59 28.11 12.29
CA GLY A 699 15.15 26.76 12.37
C GLY A 699 15.38 26.28 13.80
N ALA A 700 14.79 26.95 14.80
CA ALA A 700 15.04 26.65 16.21
C ALA A 700 14.51 25.27 16.64
N ASP A 701 13.51 24.73 15.94
CA ASP A 701 12.94 23.40 16.14
C ASP A 701 13.29 22.42 15.01
N LEU A 702 14.29 22.78 14.18
CA LEU A 702 14.88 21.90 13.18
C LEU A 702 15.78 20.85 13.85
N THR A 703 15.33 19.59 13.84
CA THR A 703 16.03 18.47 14.45
C THR A 703 16.44 17.47 13.39
N ALA A 704 17.74 17.18 13.31
CA ALA A 704 18.23 16.07 12.51
C ALA A 704 17.82 14.75 13.17
N TYR A 705 17.38 13.80 12.38
CA TYR A 705 17.28 12.41 12.80
C TYR A 705 18.04 11.56 11.79
N THR A 706 18.57 10.43 12.25
CA THR A 706 19.21 9.45 11.38
C THR A 706 18.24 8.29 11.24
N PRO A 707 17.39 8.29 10.21
CA PRO A 707 16.58 7.13 9.95
C PRO A 707 17.48 5.96 9.56
N THR A 708 17.17 4.79 10.09
CA THR A 708 17.96 3.56 9.91
C THR A 708 18.08 3.14 8.45
N GLY A 709 17.18 3.60 7.54
CA GLY A 709 17.20 3.27 6.11
C GLY A 709 17.45 4.42 5.11
N THR A 710 17.44 5.71 5.51
CA THR A 710 17.75 6.80 4.56
C THR A 710 19.24 7.04 4.42
N ALA A 711 20.03 6.71 5.46
CA ALA A 711 21.48 6.79 5.47
C ALA A 711 22.17 5.73 4.57
N SER A 712 21.42 5.05 3.69
CA SER A 712 21.98 4.15 2.70
C SER A 712 22.45 4.94 1.46
N SER A 713 23.58 4.56 0.90
CA SER A 713 23.99 4.98 -0.44
C SER A 713 23.00 4.50 -1.52
N GLY A 714 23.18 4.96 -2.76
CA GLY A 714 22.38 4.48 -3.91
C GLY A 714 21.14 5.32 -4.26
N TRP A 715 20.95 6.48 -3.64
CA TRP A 715 19.93 7.44 -4.07
C TRP A 715 20.34 8.16 -5.36
N ASP A 716 19.37 8.35 -6.26
CA ASP A 716 19.58 9.06 -7.53
C ASP A 716 19.93 10.54 -7.32
N PRO A 717 20.61 11.18 -8.30
CA PRO A 717 20.97 12.59 -8.21
C PRO A 717 19.76 13.53 -8.32
N LEU A 718 18.74 13.15 -9.10
CA LEU A 718 17.48 13.86 -9.21
C LEU A 718 16.44 13.15 -8.35
N LEU A 719 15.82 13.87 -7.42
CA LEU A 719 14.83 13.33 -6.49
C LEU A 719 13.67 14.32 -6.32
N SER A 720 12.45 13.80 -6.25
CA SER A 720 11.26 14.57 -5.88
C SER A 720 10.29 13.69 -5.12
N ALA A 721 9.91 14.14 -3.92
CA ALA A 721 8.88 13.49 -3.14
C ALA A 721 7.49 13.87 -3.63
N GLN A 722 6.56 12.93 -3.55
CA GLN A 722 5.15 13.20 -3.69
C GLN A 722 4.68 14.12 -2.55
N PRO A 723 4.09 15.30 -2.85
CA PRO A 723 3.51 16.15 -1.81
C PRO A 723 2.36 15.42 -1.09
N TYR A 724 2.24 15.57 0.23
CA TYR A 724 1.13 15.01 1.00
C TYR A 724 -0.23 15.53 0.54
N ASP A 725 -0.25 16.76 0.06
CA ASP A 725 -1.45 17.42 -0.46
C ASP A 725 -1.60 17.27 -1.99
N SER A 726 -0.85 16.35 -2.60
CA SER A 726 -1.03 16.03 -4.02
C SER A 726 -2.41 15.40 -4.26
N TRP A 727 -2.95 15.63 -5.45
CA TRP A 727 -4.22 15.06 -5.88
C TRP A 727 -4.15 13.53 -5.73
N PRO A 728 -5.07 12.89 -4.99
CA PRO A 728 -5.10 11.44 -4.92
C PRO A 728 -5.43 10.88 -6.31
N ASP A 729 -4.70 9.84 -6.69
CA ASP A 729 -5.05 9.01 -7.83
C ASP A 729 -6.34 8.23 -7.52
N SER A 730 -7.35 8.41 -8.39
CA SER A 730 -8.60 7.63 -8.38
C SER A 730 -8.40 6.12 -8.54
N SER A 731 -7.20 5.65 -8.91
CA SER A 731 -6.88 4.27 -9.22
C SER A 731 -6.15 3.49 -8.11
N ARG A 732 -5.68 4.16 -7.04
CA ARG A 732 -4.93 3.48 -5.96
C ARG A 732 -5.75 2.94 -4.79
N ARG A 733 -7.07 3.15 -4.70
CA ARG A 733 -7.84 2.76 -3.51
C ARG A 733 -9.27 2.29 -3.83
N ARG A 734 -9.39 1.03 -4.26
CA ARG A 734 -10.54 0.17 -3.90
C ARG A 734 -10.03 -1.20 -3.50
#